data_AF-A0A2J0Q6L9-F1
#
_entry.id   AF-A0A2J0Q6L9-F1
#
_cell.length_a   1.000
_cell.length_b   1.000
_cell.length_c   1.000
_cell.angle_alpha   90.00
_cell.angle_beta   90.00
_cell.angle_gamma   90.00
#
_symmetry.space_group_name_H-M   'P 1'
#
loop_
_entity.id
_entity.type
_entity.pdbx_description
1 polymer ?
#
loop_
_entity_poly.entity_id
_entity_poly.type
_entity_poly.pdbx_seq_one_letter_code
_entity_poly.pdbx_strand_id
1 'polypeptide(L)'
;MKFKIAKIFSYDNFPFSRAGFTILETLIAAALFVIIGGGIYLAYSNILEIITRGRLDAEAAFILEKEIEIVRNMSYENIGTTTGAPFGKLKSEKTVIAGNIPFVLRTTVRNIDHIFDGKLKGKNNIANLDVGAQVGEGGLRMENQSKIIGDVFSNGDIIGTGNSNITGSAWAAGSSKIDTVNVANDVHANTILNSFVGRDAYYKNISNTTVVGNLFSNVPDIEPQELPISPQQLAEWKTLAAEGGTIPTQTISGSNIVPLGPIKINGNLTIRNSGRLIITGVIWVTGDILMQNDAVIEIDPSFGMLSGLIITDGSVMIRNESAICGSEGYNTSTQTCNPPDSSFVFIVSTKETLEDPAITINNASDLRTLVHANNGTINLKNAIQLVNATGYSILLENTASVIYDEDLDDVEFGFGSLASVQEDLAPGDYKLVEIEISCPECTLPFTPKKVTATVAPQGLETVSRNGSLFINAIDASGDSTANATVHVVNNSANPPIDITDVTGSDGKLQIIDVATGSFTYEIIVSKAGYSTEQTYLPGEPSNPNPVKPHATVAEQDVTEITFVIDRTSTMNLTTSDYICSPVADINFLQEGSKLIGQSPDVLKYSENLSTDTNGNYTNNSLEWDTYNLSLTDSGFDLAGTDILMPLVINPNTNRNITWTVKPKFSNSLLAVARDTNGNFVNDAEVTVSGPETKSAFTGLASISYTDWSGGNYDSQSGGIATTPAGQLTLVDLGGNKYASNSEEWLISNTIDFGTSTIFYGKIDWDPKNQPAQTGANSLKFQIAANNDNNTWNFVGPDGSSNTYYTTAKTDIYSQHDGNRYLRYKAYLQTVDQGFTPLLDKIIIEFNSSCVPEGQALLNNLPNGSYNITIDHPGYKTYNDNININSEWQEYRAILVP
;
A
#
# COMPACT_ATOMS: atom_id res chain seq x y z
N MET A 1 92.54 -14.05 1.07
CA MET A 1 92.61 -15.52 1.22
C MET A 1 93.22 -16.08 -0.07
N LYS A 2 94.44 -16.63 0.00
CA LYS A 2 95.13 -17.34 -1.10
C LYS A 2 94.56 -18.75 -1.22
N PHE A 3 94.36 -19.30 -2.43
CA PHE A 3 94.66 -20.69 -2.84
C PHE A 3 94.49 -20.78 -4.39
N LYS A 4 95.52 -20.88 -5.23
CA LYS A 4 96.38 -22.04 -5.63
C LYS A 4 95.73 -23.04 -6.62
N ILE A 5 96.04 -22.86 -7.91
CA ILE A 5 96.66 -23.78 -8.89
C ILE A 5 96.31 -25.30 -8.82
N ALA A 6 95.87 -25.84 -9.97
CA ALA A 6 96.34 -27.07 -10.64
C ALA A 6 95.69 -27.11 -12.05
N LYS A 7 96.36 -27.05 -13.22
CA LYS A 7 97.50 -27.77 -13.82
C LYS A 7 97.29 -29.29 -13.87
N ILE A 8 96.92 -29.80 -15.05
CA ILE A 8 96.93 -31.19 -15.59
C ILE A 8 96.21 -31.03 -16.97
N PHE A 9 96.72 -31.24 -18.19
CA PHE A 9 97.78 -32.06 -18.83
C PHE A 9 98.49 -31.22 -19.92
N SER A 10 99.81 -31.03 -19.85
CA SER A 10 100.87 -31.72 -20.60
C SER A 10 100.81 -31.59 -22.13
N TYR A 11 101.78 -30.82 -22.64
CA TYR A 11 102.27 -30.78 -24.01
C TYR A 11 102.67 -32.17 -24.52
N ASP A 12 102.30 -32.47 -25.77
CA ASP A 12 103.18 -33.24 -26.67
C ASP A 12 103.23 -32.56 -28.04
N ASN A 13 104.46 -32.43 -28.54
CA ASN A 13 104.81 -31.77 -29.79
C ASN A 13 104.18 -32.49 -30.99
N PHE A 14 103.33 -31.80 -31.76
CA PHE A 14 103.09 -32.12 -33.17
C PHE A 14 103.65 -31.01 -34.06
N PRO A 15 104.31 -31.36 -35.18
CA PRO A 15 105.02 -30.42 -36.02
C PRO A 15 104.02 -29.46 -36.70
N PHE A 16 104.40 -28.19 -36.82
CA PHE A 16 103.70 -27.23 -37.69
C PHE A 16 103.82 -27.69 -39.14
N SER A 17 102.92 -28.59 -39.53
CA SER A 17 102.50 -28.76 -40.91
C SER A 17 101.71 -27.52 -41.29
N ARG A 18 102.20 -26.75 -42.27
CA ARG A 18 101.36 -25.78 -43.00
C ARG A 18 100.38 -26.57 -43.88
N ALA A 19 99.45 -27.30 -43.27
CA ALA A 19 98.29 -27.79 -43.97
C ALA A 19 97.29 -26.63 -44.04
N GLY A 20 97.08 -26.09 -45.24
CA GLY A 20 95.91 -25.24 -45.48
C GLY A 20 94.65 -26.01 -45.10
N PHE A 21 93.64 -25.29 -44.58
CA PHE A 21 92.34 -25.89 -44.27
C PHE A 21 91.81 -26.66 -45.48
N THR A 22 91.28 -27.86 -45.25
CA THR A 22 90.57 -28.57 -46.32
C THR A 22 89.29 -27.80 -46.67
N ILE A 23 88.85 -27.88 -47.94
CA ILE A 23 87.59 -27.25 -48.39
C ILE A 23 86.42 -27.70 -47.51
N LEU A 24 86.44 -28.96 -47.02
CA LEU A 24 85.43 -29.52 -46.15
C LEU A 24 85.38 -28.86 -44.77
N GLU A 25 86.53 -28.63 -44.11
CA GLU A 25 86.58 -27.93 -42.82
C GLU A 25 86.12 -26.48 -42.93
N THR A 26 86.41 -25.82 -44.06
CA THR A 26 85.97 -24.44 -44.31
C THR A 26 84.46 -24.37 -44.53
N LEU A 27 83.89 -25.34 -45.25
CA LEU A 27 82.44 -25.49 -45.44
C LEU A 27 81.71 -25.78 -44.12
N ILE A 28 82.25 -26.68 -43.29
CA ILE A 28 81.64 -27.01 -41.99
C ILE A 28 81.69 -25.80 -41.06
N ALA A 29 82.82 -25.09 -40.97
CA ALA A 29 82.94 -23.88 -40.16
C ALA A 29 82.00 -22.77 -40.64
N ALA A 30 81.87 -22.57 -41.95
CA ALA A 30 80.93 -21.61 -42.53
C ALA A 30 79.46 -21.99 -42.25
N ALA A 31 79.10 -23.27 -42.38
CA ALA A 31 77.75 -23.75 -42.05
C ALA A 31 77.42 -23.57 -40.56
N LEU A 32 78.37 -23.90 -39.67
CA LEU A 32 78.21 -23.69 -38.22
C LEU A 32 78.09 -22.21 -37.86
N PHE A 33 78.86 -21.35 -38.52
CA PHE A 33 78.77 -19.90 -38.33
C PHE A 33 77.43 -19.33 -38.80
N VAL A 34 76.89 -19.82 -39.91
CA VAL A 34 75.55 -19.40 -40.39
C VAL A 34 74.44 -19.89 -39.46
N ILE A 35 74.52 -21.11 -38.94
CA ILE A 35 73.52 -21.65 -38.00
C ILE A 35 73.55 -20.88 -36.67
N ILE A 36 74.74 -20.68 -36.08
CA ILE A 36 74.88 -19.96 -34.82
C ILE A 36 74.55 -18.47 -35.02
N GLY A 37 75.09 -17.84 -36.06
CA GLY A 37 74.83 -16.45 -36.39
C GLY A 37 73.35 -16.19 -36.72
N GLY A 38 72.71 -17.09 -37.46
CA GLY A 38 71.27 -17.05 -37.75
C GLY A 38 70.42 -17.23 -36.50
N GLY A 39 70.77 -18.16 -35.61
CA GLY A 39 70.09 -18.36 -34.34
C GLY A 39 70.17 -17.13 -33.41
N ILE A 40 71.36 -16.50 -33.33
CA ILE A 40 71.56 -15.27 -32.56
C ILE A 40 70.77 -14.11 -33.20
N TYR A 41 70.79 -13.98 -34.52
CA TYR A 41 70.04 -12.94 -35.23
C TYR A 41 68.53 -13.07 -35.00
N LEU A 42 67.97 -14.28 -35.11
CA LEU A 42 66.56 -14.55 -34.85
C LEU A 42 66.17 -14.30 -33.38
N ALA A 43 67.02 -14.73 -32.44
CA ALA A 43 66.80 -14.44 -31.03
C ALA A 43 66.79 -12.92 -30.75
N TYR A 44 67.72 -12.18 -31.34
CA TYR A 44 67.80 -10.74 -31.21
C TYR A 44 66.60 -10.03 -31.85
N SER A 45 66.18 -10.42 -33.06
CA SER A 45 64.99 -9.84 -33.71
C SER A 45 63.71 -10.09 -32.92
N ASN A 46 63.54 -11.30 -32.36
CA ASN A 46 62.38 -11.64 -31.53
C ASN A 46 62.37 -10.84 -30.22
N ILE A 47 63.53 -10.64 -29.58
CA ILE A 47 63.64 -9.82 -28.37
C ILE A 47 63.27 -8.36 -28.68
N LEU A 48 63.77 -7.79 -29.77
CA LEU A 48 63.40 -6.43 -30.17
C LEU A 48 61.90 -6.30 -30.48
N GLU A 49 61.30 -7.30 -31.11
CA GLU A 49 59.86 -7.32 -31.38
C GLU A 49 59.04 -7.36 -30.09
N ILE A 50 59.40 -8.23 -29.13
CA ILE A 50 58.75 -8.32 -27.81
C ILE A 50 58.87 -7.00 -27.04
N ILE A 51 60.06 -6.39 -27.03
CA ILE A 51 60.28 -5.10 -26.35
C ILE A 51 59.44 -4.00 -27.00
N THR A 52 59.38 -3.97 -28.34
CA THR A 52 58.61 -2.97 -29.07
C THR A 52 57.11 -3.13 -28.85
N ARG A 53 56.60 -4.37 -28.86
CA ARG A 53 55.19 -4.69 -28.60
C ARG A 53 54.79 -4.38 -27.15
N GLY A 54 55.64 -4.76 -26.18
CA GLY A 54 55.43 -4.43 -24.77
C GLY A 54 55.45 -2.92 -24.50
N ARG A 55 56.28 -2.16 -25.23
CA ARG A 55 56.27 -0.70 -25.17
C ARG A 55 54.97 -0.12 -25.75
N LEU A 56 54.51 -0.60 -26.91
CA LEU A 56 53.25 -0.14 -27.52
C LEU A 56 52.04 -0.41 -26.61
N ASP A 57 51.97 -1.60 -26.01
CA ASP A 57 50.90 -1.96 -25.08
C ASP A 57 50.92 -1.09 -23.80
N ALA A 58 52.11 -0.81 -23.26
CA ALA A 58 52.25 0.05 -22.08
C ALA A 58 51.80 1.49 -22.35
N GLU A 59 52.18 2.08 -23.49
CA GLU A 59 51.74 3.44 -23.83
C GLU A 59 50.25 3.51 -24.16
N ALA A 60 49.71 2.48 -24.83
CA ALA A 60 48.28 2.39 -25.08
C ALA A 60 47.48 2.30 -23.78
N ALA A 61 47.93 1.47 -22.81
CA ALA A 61 47.32 1.37 -21.49
C ALA A 61 47.38 2.69 -20.72
N PHE A 62 48.54 3.37 -20.71
CA PHE A 62 48.68 4.68 -20.06
C PHE A 62 47.75 5.75 -20.67
N ILE A 63 47.61 5.78 -22.00
CA ILE A 63 46.67 6.68 -22.68
C ILE A 63 45.22 6.37 -22.28
N LEU A 64 44.83 5.08 -22.30
CA LEU A 64 43.49 4.66 -21.90
C LEU A 64 43.18 5.03 -20.44
N GLU A 65 44.10 4.76 -19.51
CA GLU A 65 43.97 5.14 -18.10
C GLU A 65 43.81 6.65 -17.94
N LYS A 66 44.62 7.45 -18.64
CA LYS A 66 44.49 8.89 -18.59
C LYS A 66 43.13 9.38 -19.10
N GLU A 67 42.64 8.83 -20.20
CA GLU A 67 41.37 9.27 -20.79
C GLU A 67 40.16 8.79 -19.98
N ILE A 68 40.20 7.60 -19.36
CA ILE A 68 39.12 7.15 -18.49
C ILE A 68 39.05 7.96 -17.19
N GLU A 69 40.19 8.43 -16.66
CA GLU A 69 40.20 9.35 -15.51
C GLU A 69 39.64 10.74 -15.87
N ILE A 70 39.82 11.21 -17.11
CA ILE A 70 39.15 12.42 -17.60
C ILE A 70 37.62 12.22 -17.65
N VAL A 71 37.16 11.06 -18.11
CA VAL A 71 35.74 10.69 -18.12
C VAL A 71 35.18 10.63 -16.70
N ARG A 72 35.89 9.99 -15.75
CA ARG A 72 35.48 9.88 -14.34
C ARG A 72 35.39 11.22 -13.61
N ASN A 73 36.17 12.21 -14.03
CA ASN A 73 36.19 13.55 -13.43
C ASN A 73 35.36 14.57 -14.22
N MET A 74 34.60 14.13 -15.24
CA MET A 74 33.71 14.97 -16.02
C MET A 74 32.27 14.84 -15.49
N SER A 75 31.53 15.93 -15.47
CA SER A 75 30.15 15.94 -14.99
C SER A 75 29.22 15.13 -15.91
N TYR A 76 28.22 14.47 -15.32
CA TYR A 76 27.38 13.46 -15.95
C TYR A 76 26.72 13.95 -17.26
N GLU A 77 26.26 15.19 -17.31
CA GLU A 77 25.64 15.82 -18.48
C GLU A 77 26.63 16.07 -19.64
N ASN A 78 27.93 16.15 -19.33
CA ASN A 78 28.98 16.30 -20.34
C ASN A 78 29.50 14.95 -20.85
N ILE A 79 29.16 13.84 -20.19
CA ILE A 79 29.45 12.48 -20.64
C ILE A 79 28.53 12.14 -21.81
N GLY A 80 29.09 12.17 -23.02
CA GLY A 80 28.37 11.96 -24.26
C GLY A 80 29.26 12.37 -25.42
N THR A 81 28.96 11.90 -26.62
CA THR A 81 29.79 12.25 -27.79
C THR A 81 29.31 13.55 -28.43
N THR A 82 30.22 14.30 -29.07
CA THR A 82 29.87 15.57 -29.74
C THR A 82 29.00 15.38 -30.99
N THR A 83 28.83 14.15 -31.47
CA THR A 83 28.16 13.84 -32.75
C THR A 83 27.14 12.69 -32.66
N GLY A 84 26.87 12.15 -31.47
CA GLY A 84 25.97 11.00 -31.26
C GLY A 84 25.18 11.11 -29.94
N ALA A 85 24.21 10.23 -29.73
CA ALA A 85 23.43 10.14 -28.50
C ALA A 85 24.06 9.13 -27.50
N PRO A 86 24.14 9.43 -26.18
CA PRO A 86 23.81 10.70 -25.55
C PRO A 86 24.81 11.80 -25.93
N PHE A 87 24.32 13.03 -26.11
CA PHE A 87 25.12 14.18 -26.51
C PHE A 87 26.02 14.65 -25.36
N GLY A 88 27.26 15.02 -25.66
CA GLY A 88 28.20 15.52 -24.65
C GLY A 88 29.47 16.11 -25.25
N LYS A 89 30.52 16.21 -24.44
CA LYS A 89 31.78 16.91 -24.78
C LYS A 89 32.89 15.99 -25.28
N LEU A 90 32.70 14.67 -25.26
CA LEU A 90 33.71 13.71 -25.72
C LEU A 90 33.72 13.65 -27.25
N LYS A 91 34.90 13.64 -27.86
CA LYS A 91 34.99 13.40 -29.30
C LYS A 91 34.80 11.90 -29.56
N SER A 92 33.95 11.57 -30.52
CA SER A 92 33.75 10.18 -30.97
C SER A 92 35.03 9.55 -31.52
N GLU A 93 35.91 10.34 -32.14
CA GLU A 93 37.26 9.93 -32.54
C GLU A 93 38.30 11.02 -32.22
N LYS A 94 39.46 10.62 -31.67
CA LYS A 94 40.57 11.52 -31.29
C LYS A 94 41.92 10.85 -31.51
N THR A 95 42.86 11.57 -32.12
CA THR A 95 44.25 11.12 -32.25
C THR A 95 45.10 11.66 -31.10
N VAL A 96 45.87 10.78 -30.45
CA VAL A 96 46.82 11.12 -29.38
C VAL A 96 48.21 10.65 -29.81
N ILE A 97 49.20 11.54 -29.75
CA ILE A 97 50.58 11.22 -30.09
C ILE A 97 51.35 10.89 -28.80
N ALA A 98 51.88 9.68 -28.69
CA ALA A 98 52.76 9.27 -27.60
C ALA A 98 54.02 8.63 -28.18
N GLY A 99 55.19 9.09 -27.72
CA GLY A 99 56.48 8.56 -28.18
C GLY A 99 56.70 8.66 -29.71
N ASN A 100 56.16 9.71 -30.35
CA ASN A 100 56.15 9.91 -31.81
C ASN A 100 55.27 8.93 -32.61
N ILE A 101 54.39 8.17 -31.96
CA ILE A 101 53.44 7.25 -32.60
C ILE A 101 52.02 7.81 -32.44
N PRO A 102 51.25 7.98 -33.53
CA PRO A 102 49.85 8.41 -33.45
C PRO A 102 48.93 7.23 -33.13
N PHE A 103 48.25 7.31 -31.99
CA PHE A 103 47.17 6.40 -31.61
C PHE A 103 45.81 7.04 -31.91
N VAL A 104 44.85 6.24 -32.35
CA VAL A 104 43.47 6.67 -32.61
C VAL A 104 42.56 6.07 -31.55
N LEU A 105 41.86 6.94 -30.83
CA LEU A 105 40.88 6.57 -29.82
C LEU A 105 39.47 6.74 -30.39
N ARG A 106 38.62 5.74 -30.17
CA ARG A 106 37.18 5.78 -30.45
C ARG A 106 36.41 5.69 -29.15
N THR A 107 35.56 6.68 -28.91
CA THR A 107 34.73 6.77 -27.69
C THR A 107 33.28 6.50 -28.05
N THR A 108 32.68 5.54 -27.36
CA THR A 108 31.24 5.23 -27.45
C THR A 108 30.62 5.44 -26.07
N VAL A 109 29.46 6.09 -26.02
CA VAL A 109 28.70 6.31 -24.78
C VAL A 109 27.31 5.75 -24.99
N ARG A 110 26.76 5.04 -24.01
CA ARG A 110 25.40 4.50 -24.01
C ARG A 110 24.73 4.80 -22.69
N ASN A 111 23.46 5.23 -22.71
CA ASN A 111 22.64 5.21 -21.50
C ASN A 111 22.25 3.76 -21.20
N ILE A 112 22.24 3.39 -19.93
CA ILE A 112 21.84 2.06 -19.45
C ILE A 112 20.75 2.27 -18.40
N ASP A 113 19.67 1.51 -18.55
CA ASP A 113 18.52 1.40 -17.66
C ASP A 113 18.73 0.24 -16.66
N HIS A 114 18.44 0.47 -15.39
CA HIS A 114 18.64 -0.37 -14.23
C HIS A 114 17.31 -0.95 -13.75
N ILE A 115 17.32 -2.26 -13.50
CA ILE A 115 16.13 -3.05 -13.17
C ILE A 115 15.47 -2.76 -11.80
N PHE A 116 15.81 -1.68 -11.09
CA PHE A 116 15.42 -1.49 -9.67
C PHE A 116 14.19 -0.61 -9.48
N ASP A 117 13.97 0.40 -10.31
CA ASP A 117 12.83 1.33 -10.28
C ASP A 117 11.88 1.18 -11.47
N GLY A 118 12.23 0.33 -12.43
CA GLY A 118 11.37 -0.03 -13.54
C GLY A 118 12.21 -0.54 -14.70
N LYS A 119 11.57 -0.63 -15.86
CA LYS A 119 12.21 -0.47 -17.15
C LYS A 119 11.30 0.49 -17.91
N LEU A 120 11.86 1.27 -18.83
CA LEU A 120 11.05 1.98 -19.81
C LEU A 120 10.02 1.03 -20.46
N LYS A 121 8.74 1.26 -20.18
CA LYS A 121 7.72 1.02 -21.18
C LYS A 121 7.38 2.35 -21.78
N GLY A 122 7.78 2.55 -23.05
CA GLY A 122 7.30 3.67 -23.86
C GLY A 122 5.78 3.80 -23.69
N LYS A 123 5.30 5.04 -23.58
CA LYS A 123 3.87 5.36 -23.46
C LYS A 123 3.05 4.42 -24.33
N ASN A 124 2.16 3.67 -23.69
CA ASN A 124 1.21 2.73 -24.31
C ASN A 124 1.80 1.47 -24.96
N ASN A 125 3.06 1.12 -24.70
CA ASN A 125 3.64 -0.14 -25.16
C ASN A 125 3.12 -1.33 -24.34
N ILE A 126 2.06 -1.93 -24.86
CA ILE A 126 1.21 -2.94 -24.20
C ILE A 126 1.91 -4.29 -24.02
N ALA A 127 3.07 -4.53 -24.64
CA ALA A 127 3.84 -5.74 -24.44
C ALA A 127 5.33 -5.43 -24.61
N ASN A 128 6.16 -5.84 -23.65
CA ASN A 128 7.62 -5.73 -23.70
C ASN A 128 8.15 -6.72 -24.75
N LEU A 129 7.89 -6.44 -26.03
CA LEU A 129 8.12 -7.32 -27.18
C LEU A 129 9.51 -7.11 -27.79
N ASP A 130 10.53 -6.87 -26.97
CA ASP A 130 11.90 -6.49 -27.37
C ASP A 130 12.67 -7.60 -28.13
N VAL A 131 12.01 -8.72 -28.42
CA VAL A 131 12.58 -9.90 -29.06
C VAL A 131 11.70 -10.34 -30.23
N GLY A 132 12.31 -10.95 -31.24
CA GLY A 132 11.57 -11.53 -32.36
C GLY A 132 10.66 -12.70 -31.94
N ALA A 133 11.02 -13.42 -30.88
CA ALA A 133 10.14 -14.40 -30.27
C ALA A 133 10.35 -14.53 -28.76
N GLN A 134 9.27 -14.43 -27.99
CA GLN A 134 9.26 -14.73 -26.56
C GLN A 134 8.42 -15.97 -26.29
N VAL A 135 9.05 -17.00 -25.72
CA VAL A 135 8.48 -18.35 -25.65
C VAL A 135 8.44 -18.83 -24.21
N GLY A 136 7.31 -19.42 -23.83
CA GLY A 136 7.12 -20.00 -22.51
C GLY A 136 7.81 -21.35 -22.35
N GLU A 137 7.38 -22.10 -21.32
CA GLU A 137 7.95 -23.40 -20.91
C GLU A 137 7.84 -24.48 -22.01
N GLY A 138 6.91 -24.33 -22.96
CA GLY A 138 6.72 -25.26 -24.07
C GLY A 138 7.81 -25.16 -25.14
N GLY A 139 8.67 -24.15 -25.10
CA GLY A 139 9.85 -24.03 -25.94
C GLY A 139 9.60 -23.68 -27.40
N LEU A 140 10.69 -23.37 -28.09
CA LEU A 140 10.74 -23.00 -29.50
C LEU A 140 11.21 -24.17 -30.35
N ARG A 141 10.44 -24.53 -31.38
CA ARG A 141 10.84 -25.52 -32.37
C ARG A 141 10.87 -24.93 -33.76
N MET A 142 11.98 -25.10 -34.45
CA MET A 142 12.23 -24.57 -35.78
C MET A 142 12.55 -25.72 -36.74
N GLU A 143 11.84 -25.82 -37.86
CA GLU A 143 12.03 -26.86 -38.87
C GLU A 143 12.20 -26.28 -40.27
N ASN A 144 12.93 -27.01 -41.14
CA ASN A 144 13.01 -26.80 -42.58
C ASN A 144 13.29 -25.34 -42.99
N GLN A 145 14.51 -24.84 -42.74
CA GLN A 145 14.99 -23.50 -43.14
C GLN A 145 14.14 -22.35 -42.59
N SER A 146 13.44 -22.56 -41.47
CA SER A 146 12.77 -21.49 -40.74
C SER A 146 13.76 -20.49 -40.15
N LYS A 147 13.30 -19.24 -39.98
CA LYS A 147 14.16 -18.13 -39.60
C LYS A 147 13.51 -17.23 -38.56
N ILE A 148 14.29 -16.74 -37.61
CA ILE A 148 13.92 -15.59 -36.79
C ILE A 148 14.96 -14.50 -37.06
N ILE A 149 14.49 -13.35 -37.55
CA ILE A 149 15.31 -12.15 -37.70
C ILE A 149 15.05 -11.29 -36.47
N GLY A 150 15.93 -11.41 -35.48
CA GLY A 150 15.76 -10.80 -34.17
C GLY A 150 16.25 -11.73 -33.07
N ASP A 151 16.14 -11.24 -31.85
CA ASP A 151 16.50 -11.95 -30.62
C ASP A 151 15.42 -12.96 -30.21
N VAL A 152 15.79 -13.96 -29.41
CA VAL A 152 14.86 -15.01 -28.95
C VAL A 152 15.07 -15.31 -27.47
N PHE A 153 14.00 -15.22 -26.69
CA PHE A 153 13.97 -15.68 -25.29
C PHE A 153 12.99 -16.83 -25.13
N SER A 154 13.41 -17.93 -24.51
CA SER A 154 12.58 -19.11 -24.29
C SER A 154 12.74 -19.64 -22.86
N ASN A 155 11.64 -19.86 -22.14
CA ASN A 155 11.69 -20.57 -20.86
C ASN A 155 11.96 -22.07 -21.06
N GLY A 156 11.53 -22.63 -22.18
CA GLY A 156 11.78 -24.01 -22.59
C GLY A 156 12.96 -24.18 -23.56
N ASP A 157 13.11 -25.39 -24.10
CA ASP A 157 14.13 -25.73 -25.08
C ASP A 157 13.96 -24.95 -26.40
N ILE A 158 15.09 -24.64 -27.06
CA ILE A 158 15.12 -24.14 -28.44
C ILE A 158 15.73 -25.23 -29.33
N ILE A 159 14.91 -25.81 -30.22
CA ILE A 159 15.28 -26.98 -31.02
C ILE A 159 15.12 -26.68 -32.51
N GLY A 160 16.19 -26.86 -33.28
CA GLY A 160 16.20 -26.68 -34.72
C GLY A 160 16.30 -27.98 -35.51
N THR A 161 15.82 -27.99 -36.74
CA THR A 161 16.09 -29.02 -37.74
C THR A 161 16.14 -28.41 -39.15
N GLY A 162 16.98 -28.96 -40.03
CA GLY A 162 17.00 -28.55 -41.44
C GLY A 162 17.46 -27.10 -41.68
N ASN A 163 18.56 -26.69 -41.04
CA ASN A 163 19.19 -25.36 -41.17
C ASN A 163 18.36 -24.17 -40.65
N SER A 164 17.73 -24.32 -39.48
CA SER A 164 17.08 -23.21 -38.75
C SER A 164 18.08 -22.12 -38.35
N ASN A 165 17.65 -20.86 -38.40
CA ASN A 165 18.56 -19.72 -38.22
C ASN A 165 17.94 -18.59 -37.37
N ILE A 166 18.67 -18.11 -36.37
CA ILE A 166 18.35 -16.95 -35.53
C ILE A 166 19.44 -15.91 -35.79
N THR A 167 19.07 -14.72 -36.28
CA THR A 167 20.07 -13.68 -36.58
C THR A 167 20.44 -12.84 -35.37
N GLY A 168 19.62 -12.86 -34.33
CA GLY A 168 19.91 -12.25 -33.04
C GLY A 168 20.64 -13.19 -32.09
N SER A 169 20.56 -12.87 -30.80
CA SER A 169 20.99 -13.70 -29.69
C SER A 169 19.86 -14.64 -29.24
N ALA A 170 20.21 -15.74 -28.58
CA ALA A 170 19.25 -16.71 -28.09
C ALA A 170 19.48 -17.06 -26.61
N TRP A 171 18.41 -16.99 -25.82
CA TRP A 171 18.39 -17.33 -24.41
C TRP A 171 17.41 -18.48 -24.14
N ALA A 172 17.90 -19.57 -23.54
CA ALA A 172 17.08 -20.65 -23.00
C ALA A 172 17.22 -20.68 -21.48
N ALA A 173 16.13 -20.39 -20.78
CA ALA A 173 16.11 -20.24 -19.32
C ALA A 173 16.08 -21.58 -18.58
N GLY A 174 16.29 -21.54 -17.27
CA GLY A 174 16.30 -22.70 -16.40
C GLY A 174 17.30 -23.77 -16.85
N SER A 175 16.88 -25.04 -16.80
CA SER A 175 17.69 -26.17 -17.25
C SER A 175 17.57 -26.48 -18.75
N SER A 176 17.00 -25.58 -19.53
CA SER A 176 16.67 -25.80 -20.95
C SER A 176 17.90 -25.78 -21.86
N LYS A 177 17.76 -26.37 -23.05
CA LYS A 177 18.84 -26.51 -24.03
C LYS A 177 18.59 -25.78 -25.35
N ILE A 178 19.68 -25.48 -26.04
CA ILE A 178 19.68 -25.04 -27.44
C ILE A 178 20.32 -26.14 -28.28
N ASP A 179 19.58 -26.71 -29.23
CA ASP A 179 19.97 -27.91 -29.98
C ASP A 179 19.73 -27.75 -31.48
N THR A 180 20.77 -27.94 -32.30
CA THR A 180 20.68 -27.98 -33.77
C THR A 180 20.16 -26.67 -34.39
N VAL A 181 20.57 -25.52 -33.84
CA VAL A 181 20.21 -24.18 -34.34
C VAL A 181 21.45 -23.38 -34.72
N ASN A 182 21.37 -22.56 -35.77
CA ASN A 182 22.40 -21.56 -36.06
C ASN A 182 21.98 -20.22 -35.45
N VAL A 183 22.80 -19.68 -34.55
CA VAL A 183 22.59 -18.38 -33.89
C VAL A 183 23.74 -17.45 -34.28
N ALA A 184 23.42 -16.29 -34.84
CA ALA A 184 24.45 -15.38 -35.38
C ALA A 184 25.15 -14.55 -34.31
N ASN A 185 24.48 -14.25 -33.19
CA ASN A 185 25.06 -13.51 -32.07
C ASN A 185 25.38 -14.45 -30.89
N ASP A 186 25.02 -14.03 -29.67
CA ASP A 186 25.40 -14.70 -28.43
C ASP A 186 24.35 -15.74 -28.04
N VAL A 187 24.79 -16.76 -27.32
CA VAL A 187 23.92 -17.82 -26.80
C VAL A 187 24.08 -17.98 -25.30
N HIS A 188 22.95 -18.03 -24.59
CA HIS A 188 22.89 -18.40 -23.19
C HIS A 188 21.92 -19.57 -22.99
N ALA A 189 22.42 -20.69 -22.48
CA ALA A 189 21.57 -21.83 -22.12
C ALA A 189 22.29 -22.72 -21.12
N ASN A 190 21.55 -23.52 -20.35
CA ASN A 190 22.17 -24.55 -19.52
C ASN A 190 23.01 -25.51 -20.37
N THR A 191 22.44 -25.97 -21.50
CA THR A 191 23.08 -26.95 -22.39
C THR A 191 23.01 -26.51 -23.86
N ILE A 192 24.12 -26.55 -24.60
CA ILE A 192 24.18 -26.22 -26.04
C ILE A 192 24.69 -27.42 -26.84
N LEU A 193 23.91 -27.90 -27.81
CA LEU A 193 24.19 -29.11 -28.59
C LEU A 193 24.11 -28.83 -30.10
N ASN A 194 24.99 -29.44 -30.89
CA ASN A 194 24.88 -29.52 -32.35
C ASN A 194 24.67 -28.17 -33.07
N SER A 195 25.09 -27.06 -32.47
CA SER A 195 24.68 -25.71 -32.88
C SER A 195 25.85 -24.91 -33.47
N PHE A 196 25.55 -23.79 -34.11
CA PHE A 196 26.55 -22.78 -34.49
C PHE A 196 26.26 -21.48 -33.74
N VAL A 197 27.28 -20.89 -33.12
CA VAL A 197 27.20 -19.63 -32.37
C VAL A 197 28.18 -18.64 -32.98
N GLY A 198 27.68 -17.56 -33.54
CA GLY A 198 28.49 -16.57 -34.27
C GLY A 198 29.27 -15.60 -33.38
N ARG A 199 28.94 -15.51 -32.09
CA ARG A 199 29.69 -14.75 -31.08
C ARG A 199 29.95 -15.58 -29.83
N ASP A 200 29.59 -15.12 -28.64
CA ASP A 200 29.93 -15.73 -27.35
C ASP A 200 28.90 -16.77 -26.91
N ALA A 201 29.34 -17.79 -26.15
CA ALA A 201 28.46 -18.83 -25.61
C ALA A 201 28.62 -18.98 -24.09
N TYR A 202 27.50 -18.90 -23.38
CA TYR A 202 27.38 -19.01 -21.92
C TYR A 202 26.62 -20.28 -21.59
N TYR A 203 27.29 -21.24 -20.92
CA TYR A 203 26.76 -22.58 -20.76
C TYR A 203 27.26 -23.33 -19.52
N LYS A 204 26.56 -24.40 -19.15
CA LYS A 204 27.07 -25.45 -18.24
C LYS A 204 27.59 -26.66 -19.02
N ASN A 205 26.85 -27.12 -20.02
CA ASN A 205 27.27 -28.20 -20.91
C ASN A 205 27.28 -27.76 -22.38
N ILE A 206 28.32 -28.11 -23.12
CA ILE A 206 28.39 -27.88 -24.57
C ILE A 206 28.93 -29.12 -25.28
N SER A 207 28.32 -29.50 -26.41
CA SER A 207 28.86 -30.59 -27.24
C SER A 207 28.49 -30.44 -28.71
N ASN A 208 29.40 -30.84 -29.60
CA ASN A 208 29.23 -30.78 -31.05
C ASN A 208 28.78 -29.40 -31.58
N THR A 209 29.19 -28.33 -30.92
CA THR A 209 28.81 -26.94 -31.25
C THR A 209 30.05 -26.17 -31.69
N THR A 210 29.91 -25.34 -32.72
CA THR A 210 30.95 -24.40 -33.17
C THR A 210 30.66 -23.02 -32.61
N VAL A 211 31.61 -22.42 -31.89
CA VAL A 211 31.50 -21.07 -31.32
C VAL A 211 32.62 -20.21 -31.90
N VAL A 212 32.28 -19.07 -32.50
CA VAL A 212 33.25 -18.16 -33.12
C VAL A 212 33.90 -17.23 -32.10
N GLY A 213 33.13 -16.77 -31.10
CA GLY A 213 33.59 -15.92 -30.01
C GLY A 213 34.11 -16.71 -28.81
N ASN A 214 33.88 -16.19 -27.62
CA ASN A 214 34.39 -16.72 -26.35
C ASN A 214 33.46 -17.78 -25.75
N LEU A 215 34.05 -18.68 -24.98
CA LEU A 215 33.33 -19.72 -24.23
C LEU A 215 33.32 -19.38 -22.74
N PHE A 216 32.13 -19.26 -22.15
CA PHE A 216 31.92 -19.02 -20.72
C PHE A 216 31.24 -20.23 -20.08
N SER A 217 32.00 -21.03 -19.32
CA SER A 217 31.52 -22.25 -18.67
C SER A 217 31.03 -22.00 -17.24
N ASN A 218 30.07 -22.81 -16.78
CA ASN A 218 29.49 -22.80 -15.43
C ASN A 218 28.81 -21.47 -15.07
N VAL A 219 28.22 -20.81 -16.06
CA VAL A 219 27.38 -19.63 -15.85
C VAL A 219 26.08 -20.09 -15.14
N PRO A 220 25.56 -19.34 -14.15
CA PRO A 220 24.26 -19.61 -13.56
C PRO A 220 23.16 -19.70 -14.62
N ASP A 221 22.14 -20.52 -14.37
CA ASP A 221 20.99 -20.59 -15.27
C ASP A 221 20.22 -19.27 -15.21
N ILE A 222 19.70 -18.85 -16.35
CA ILE A 222 18.87 -17.64 -16.43
C ILE A 222 17.49 -18.01 -15.92
N GLU A 223 16.89 -17.17 -15.07
CA GLU A 223 15.55 -17.42 -14.57
C GLU A 223 14.49 -17.29 -15.69
N PRO A 224 13.46 -18.15 -15.72
CA PRO A 224 12.33 -18.01 -16.63
C PRO A 224 11.65 -16.63 -16.51
N GLN A 225 11.17 -16.10 -17.64
CA GLN A 225 10.43 -14.84 -17.68
C GLN A 225 8.94 -15.10 -17.93
N GLU A 226 8.06 -14.36 -17.24
CA GLU A 226 6.63 -14.44 -17.54
C GLU A 226 6.32 -13.89 -18.94
N LEU A 227 5.28 -14.44 -19.58
CA LEU A 227 4.83 -13.94 -20.87
C LEU A 227 4.25 -12.51 -20.71
N PRO A 228 4.40 -11.64 -21.73
CA PRO A 228 4.21 -10.19 -21.58
C PRO A 228 2.77 -9.71 -21.36
N ILE A 229 1.74 -10.57 -21.51
CA ILE A 229 0.33 -10.20 -21.30
C ILE A 229 -0.19 -10.83 -20.03
N SER A 230 -0.60 -10.00 -19.07
CA SER A 230 -1.18 -10.47 -17.81
C SER A 230 -2.66 -10.86 -17.96
N PRO A 231 -3.19 -11.77 -17.11
CA PRO A 231 -4.61 -12.08 -17.08
C PRO A 231 -5.51 -10.87 -16.80
N GLN A 232 -5.00 -9.89 -16.03
CA GLN A 232 -5.73 -8.66 -15.71
C GLN A 232 -5.88 -7.78 -16.95
N GLN A 233 -4.79 -7.53 -17.68
CA GLN A 233 -4.78 -6.73 -18.90
C GLN A 233 -5.72 -7.32 -19.97
N LEU A 234 -5.74 -8.65 -20.08
CA LEU A 234 -6.67 -9.36 -20.95
C LEU A 234 -8.15 -9.15 -20.55
N ALA A 235 -8.45 -9.13 -19.25
CA ALA A 235 -9.80 -8.88 -18.74
C ALA A 235 -10.26 -7.42 -19.02
N GLU A 236 -9.34 -6.46 -18.92
CA GLU A 236 -9.58 -5.05 -19.24
C GLU A 236 -9.95 -4.88 -20.72
N TRP A 237 -9.20 -5.47 -21.65
CA TRP A 237 -9.53 -5.40 -23.07
C TRP A 237 -10.84 -6.09 -23.44
N LYS A 238 -11.16 -7.22 -22.79
CA LYS A 238 -12.47 -7.88 -22.96
C LYS A 238 -13.61 -6.99 -22.48
N THR A 239 -13.39 -6.18 -21.45
CA THR A 239 -14.34 -5.17 -20.98
C THR A 239 -14.53 -4.08 -22.04
N LEU A 240 -13.45 -3.49 -22.58
CA LEU A 240 -13.52 -2.48 -23.65
C LEU A 240 -14.27 -2.97 -24.88
N ALA A 241 -14.03 -4.21 -25.31
CA ALA A 241 -14.77 -4.81 -26.42
C ALA A 241 -16.27 -4.93 -26.10
N ALA A 242 -16.62 -5.31 -24.87
CA ALA A 242 -18.01 -5.50 -24.46
C ALA A 242 -18.80 -4.18 -24.34
N GLU A 243 -18.13 -3.04 -24.12
CA GLU A 243 -18.77 -1.71 -24.08
C GLU A 243 -19.46 -1.35 -25.39
N GLY A 244 -18.90 -1.78 -26.53
CA GLY A 244 -19.52 -1.58 -27.84
C GLY A 244 -20.73 -2.48 -28.12
N GLY A 245 -21.09 -3.35 -27.18
CA GLY A 245 -22.22 -4.27 -27.28
C GLY A 245 -21.82 -5.69 -27.66
N THR A 246 -22.82 -6.56 -27.85
CA THR A 246 -22.62 -7.97 -28.21
C THR A 246 -23.41 -8.34 -29.46
N ILE A 247 -22.75 -8.99 -30.42
CA ILE A 247 -23.34 -9.51 -31.66
C ILE A 247 -23.14 -11.04 -31.76
N PRO A 248 -23.98 -11.79 -32.50
CA PRO A 248 -23.76 -13.21 -32.75
C PRO A 248 -22.60 -13.45 -33.73
N THR A 249 -22.25 -14.73 -33.95
CA THR A 249 -21.30 -15.20 -34.99
C THR A 249 -21.34 -14.37 -36.27
N GLN A 250 -20.16 -13.97 -36.76
CA GLN A 250 -20.01 -13.17 -37.97
C GLN A 250 -19.36 -13.95 -39.10
N THR A 251 -19.85 -13.74 -40.32
CA THR A 251 -19.24 -14.27 -41.54
C THR A 251 -19.13 -13.19 -42.59
N ILE A 252 -17.90 -12.82 -42.95
CA ILE A 252 -17.57 -11.79 -43.94
C ILE A 252 -17.05 -12.52 -45.19
N SER A 253 -17.74 -12.35 -46.33
CA SER A 253 -17.31 -13.02 -47.57
C SER A 253 -17.76 -12.32 -48.84
N GLY A 254 -17.12 -12.65 -49.96
CA GLY A 254 -17.54 -12.20 -51.29
C GLY A 254 -17.27 -10.72 -51.52
N SER A 255 -16.07 -10.25 -51.16
CA SER A 255 -15.67 -8.83 -51.26
C SER A 255 -16.44 -7.86 -50.36
N ASN A 256 -17.30 -8.36 -49.46
CA ASN A 256 -17.95 -7.54 -48.45
C ASN A 256 -16.92 -6.92 -47.52
N ILE A 257 -17.10 -5.63 -47.21
CA ILE A 257 -16.28 -4.85 -46.28
C ILE A 257 -17.15 -4.54 -45.05
N VAL A 258 -16.67 -4.92 -43.87
CA VAL A 258 -17.42 -4.74 -42.62
C VAL A 258 -16.51 -4.07 -41.58
N PRO A 259 -16.85 -2.85 -41.10
CA PRO A 259 -16.19 -2.27 -39.94
C PRO A 259 -16.73 -2.86 -38.64
N LEU A 260 -15.86 -3.26 -37.71
CA LEU A 260 -16.23 -3.74 -36.38
C LEU A 260 -15.25 -3.21 -35.31
N GLY A 261 -15.78 -2.90 -34.13
CA GLY A 261 -14.99 -2.49 -32.96
C GLY A 261 -15.39 -1.10 -32.42
N PRO A 262 -15.37 -0.88 -31.09
CA PRO A 262 -15.29 -1.91 -30.06
C PRO A 262 -16.52 -2.85 -30.13
N ILE A 263 -16.34 -4.17 -30.01
CA ILE A 263 -17.48 -5.11 -30.03
C ILE A 263 -17.13 -6.49 -29.44
N LYS A 264 -18.11 -7.13 -28.79
CA LYS A 264 -18.06 -8.57 -28.47
C LYS A 264 -18.83 -9.42 -29.49
N ILE A 265 -18.19 -10.41 -30.08
CA ILE A 265 -18.80 -11.45 -30.92
C ILE A 265 -19.00 -12.70 -30.07
N ASN A 266 -20.26 -13.00 -29.75
CA ASN A 266 -20.63 -14.22 -29.04
C ASN A 266 -20.80 -15.39 -30.03
N GLY A 267 -19.68 -16.02 -30.38
CA GLY A 267 -19.58 -17.06 -31.39
C GLY A 267 -18.30 -16.93 -32.22
N ASN A 268 -18.31 -17.45 -33.44
CA ASN A 268 -17.13 -17.48 -34.31
C ASN A 268 -17.04 -16.22 -35.20
N LEU A 269 -15.83 -15.87 -35.63
CA LEU A 269 -15.58 -14.88 -36.68
C LEU A 269 -14.95 -15.58 -37.89
N THR A 270 -15.63 -15.55 -39.03
CA THR A 270 -15.12 -16.14 -40.28
C THR A 270 -15.00 -15.10 -41.37
N ILE A 271 -13.80 -14.88 -41.89
CA ILE A 271 -13.51 -14.02 -43.03
C ILE A 271 -13.03 -14.90 -44.18
N ARG A 272 -13.72 -14.88 -45.32
CA ARG A 272 -13.38 -15.79 -46.42
C ARG A 272 -13.69 -15.25 -47.80
N ASN A 273 -13.03 -15.76 -48.83
CA ASN A 273 -13.32 -15.47 -50.24
C ASN A 273 -13.33 -13.95 -50.49
N SER A 274 -12.18 -13.31 -50.26
CA SER A 274 -11.98 -11.86 -50.41
C SER A 274 -12.81 -10.97 -49.48
N GLY A 275 -13.40 -11.51 -48.41
CA GLY A 275 -14.04 -10.69 -47.37
C GLY A 275 -13.04 -9.80 -46.64
N ARG A 276 -13.46 -8.60 -46.23
CA ARG A 276 -12.62 -7.60 -45.56
C ARG A 276 -13.23 -7.13 -44.25
N LEU A 277 -12.43 -7.15 -43.18
CA LEU A 277 -12.76 -6.59 -41.88
C LEU A 277 -11.94 -5.31 -41.65
N ILE A 278 -12.61 -4.21 -41.31
CA ILE A 278 -11.97 -2.97 -40.86
C ILE A 278 -12.09 -2.89 -39.33
N ILE A 279 -10.97 -2.81 -38.63
CA ILE A 279 -10.94 -2.66 -37.16
C ILE A 279 -11.19 -1.20 -36.81
N THR A 280 -12.28 -0.91 -36.10
CA THR A 280 -12.62 0.43 -35.60
C THR A 280 -12.48 0.54 -34.07
N GLY A 281 -12.05 -0.53 -33.39
CA GLY A 281 -11.85 -0.63 -31.94
C GLY A 281 -11.60 -2.07 -31.50
N VAL A 282 -11.50 -2.35 -30.20
CA VAL A 282 -11.18 -3.69 -29.67
C VAL A 282 -12.26 -4.72 -30.02
N ILE A 283 -11.88 -5.86 -30.61
CA ILE A 283 -12.80 -6.95 -30.95
C ILE A 283 -12.54 -8.14 -30.03
N TRP A 284 -13.57 -8.64 -29.34
CA TRP A 284 -13.50 -9.89 -28.57
C TRP A 284 -14.42 -10.96 -29.16
N VAL A 285 -13.86 -12.10 -29.54
CA VAL A 285 -14.56 -13.27 -30.11
C VAL A 285 -14.57 -14.41 -29.10
N THR A 286 -15.75 -14.89 -28.67
CA THR A 286 -15.83 -16.00 -27.68
C THR A 286 -15.58 -17.38 -28.29
N GLY A 287 -15.63 -17.51 -29.61
CA GLY A 287 -15.32 -18.73 -30.36
C GLY A 287 -14.11 -18.55 -31.28
N ASP A 288 -14.00 -19.40 -32.31
CA ASP A 288 -12.84 -19.44 -33.21
C ASP A 288 -12.82 -18.28 -34.23
N ILE A 289 -11.61 -17.90 -34.65
CA ILE A 289 -11.35 -16.97 -35.76
C ILE A 289 -10.79 -17.75 -36.95
N LEU A 290 -11.44 -17.64 -38.10
CA LEU A 290 -11.00 -18.26 -39.36
C LEU A 290 -10.86 -17.22 -40.48
N MET A 291 -9.66 -17.10 -41.04
CA MET A 291 -9.35 -16.32 -42.24
C MET A 291 -8.87 -17.25 -43.36
N GLN A 292 -9.48 -17.17 -44.55
CA GLN A 292 -9.08 -18.00 -45.69
C GLN A 292 -9.48 -17.44 -47.06
N ASN A 293 -8.71 -17.79 -48.10
CA ASN A 293 -9.02 -17.47 -49.50
C ASN A 293 -9.10 -15.95 -49.69
N ASP A 294 -7.95 -15.28 -49.66
CA ASP A 294 -7.79 -13.84 -49.91
C ASP A 294 -8.50 -12.95 -48.88
N ALA A 295 -8.73 -13.45 -47.67
CA ALA A 295 -9.37 -12.69 -46.61
C ALA A 295 -8.44 -11.57 -46.09
N VAL A 296 -9.01 -10.41 -45.77
CA VAL A 296 -8.23 -9.24 -45.31
C VAL A 296 -8.74 -8.73 -43.97
N ILE A 297 -7.82 -8.41 -43.07
CA ILE A 297 -8.05 -7.53 -41.93
C ILE A 297 -7.22 -6.26 -42.16
N GLU A 298 -7.81 -5.10 -41.91
CA GLU A 298 -7.10 -3.81 -41.93
C GLU A 298 -7.59 -2.93 -40.78
N ILE A 299 -6.78 -1.96 -40.36
CA ILE A 299 -7.16 -0.99 -39.33
C ILE A 299 -7.84 0.21 -40.02
N ASP A 300 -8.84 0.80 -39.36
CA ASP A 300 -9.42 2.05 -39.86
C ASP A 300 -8.35 3.15 -39.99
N PRO A 301 -8.24 3.85 -41.14
CA PRO A 301 -7.21 4.87 -41.34
C PRO A 301 -7.19 6.00 -40.31
N SER A 302 -8.28 6.20 -39.57
CA SER A 302 -8.34 7.19 -38.48
C SER A 302 -7.40 6.88 -37.31
N PHE A 303 -6.87 5.66 -37.21
CA PHE A 303 -5.94 5.24 -36.17
C PHE A 303 -4.53 5.84 -36.37
N GLY A 304 -4.15 6.24 -37.58
CA GLY A 304 -2.89 6.93 -37.83
C GLY A 304 -1.65 6.04 -37.63
N MET A 305 -1.05 6.05 -36.45
CA MET A 305 0.05 5.14 -36.08
C MET A 305 -0.39 4.10 -35.03
N LEU A 306 -1.65 4.17 -34.60
CA LEU A 306 -2.18 3.36 -33.52
C LEU A 306 -2.54 1.95 -34.00
N SER A 307 -2.21 0.95 -33.18
CA SER A 307 -2.41 -0.46 -33.44
C SER A 307 -3.82 -0.94 -33.06
N GLY A 308 -4.28 -2.00 -33.73
CA GLY A 308 -5.57 -2.65 -33.53
C GLY A 308 -5.46 -3.91 -32.68
N LEU A 309 -6.54 -4.29 -31.98
CA LEU A 309 -6.54 -5.45 -31.07
C LEU A 309 -7.74 -6.38 -31.33
N ILE A 310 -7.45 -7.68 -31.48
CA ILE A 310 -8.43 -8.76 -31.58
C ILE A 310 -8.10 -9.84 -30.54
N ILE A 311 -9.08 -10.19 -29.71
CA ILE A 311 -8.97 -11.24 -28.69
C ILE A 311 -9.92 -12.38 -29.05
N THR A 312 -9.48 -13.62 -28.88
CA THR A 312 -10.33 -14.80 -28.97
C THR A 312 -10.18 -15.73 -27.77
N ASP A 313 -11.29 -16.32 -27.32
CA ASP A 313 -11.30 -17.43 -26.36
C ASP A 313 -11.07 -18.79 -27.04
N GLY A 314 -11.18 -18.84 -28.37
CA GLY A 314 -10.96 -20.00 -29.22
C GLY A 314 -9.62 -19.97 -29.97
N SER A 315 -9.55 -20.75 -31.04
CA SER A 315 -8.39 -20.84 -31.92
C SER A 315 -8.42 -19.82 -33.05
N VAL A 316 -7.25 -19.44 -33.53
CA VAL A 316 -7.07 -18.59 -34.73
C VAL A 316 -6.48 -19.43 -35.85
N MET A 317 -7.12 -19.44 -37.01
CA MET A 317 -6.61 -20.07 -38.22
C MET A 317 -6.57 -19.07 -39.37
N ILE A 318 -5.38 -18.75 -39.86
CA ILE A 318 -5.16 -17.86 -41.01
C ILE A 318 -4.50 -18.68 -42.13
N ARG A 319 -5.12 -18.72 -43.30
CA ARG A 319 -4.61 -19.51 -44.42
C ARG A 319 -4.93 -18.95 -45.81
N ASN A 320 -4.33 -19.55 -46.83
CA ASN A 320 -4.68 -19.34 -48.25
C ASN A 320 -4.70 -17.85 -48.65
N GLU A 321 -3.51 -17.24 -48.74
CA GLU A 321 -3.29 -15.89 -49.30
C GLU A 321 -4.09 -14.78 -48.56
N SER A 322 -4.40 -15.01 -47.29
CA SER A 322 -4.99 -13.97 -46.43
C SER A 322 -3.94 -12.94 -46.03
N ALA A 323 -4.35 -11.67 -45.91
CA ALA A 323 -3.49 -10.54 -45.55
C ALA A 323 -3.99 -9.81 -44.29
N ILE A 324 -3.06 -9.21 -43.55
CA ILE A 324 -3.35 -8.37 -42.39
C ILE A 324 -2.54 -7.09 -42.54
N CYS A 325 -3.22 -5.97 -42.67
CA CYS A 325 -2.62 -4.65 -42.86
C CYS A 325 -2.87 -3.77 -41.62
N GLY A 326 -1.99 -2.82 -41.39
CA GLY A 326 -2.21 -1.75 -40.43
C GLY A 326 -3.17 -0.68 -40.97
N SER A 327 -3.04 0.55 -40.48
CA SER A 327 -3.81 1.71 -40.93
C SER A 327 -3.42 2.22 -42.31
N GLU A 328 -2.31 1.73 -42.88
CA GLU A 328 -1.95 1.97 -44.28
C GLU A 328 -2.97 1.36 -45.25
N GLY A 329 -3.69 0.32 -44.79
CA GLY A 329 -4.80 -0.31 -45.50
C GLY A 329 -4.39 -1.21 -46.66
N TYR A 330 -5.37 -1.94 -47.20
CA TYR A 330 -5.15 -2.94 -48.25
C TYR A 330 -5.36 -2.39 -49.67
N ASN A 331 -4.41 -2.64 -50.56
CA ASN A 331 -4.42 -2.22 -51.95
C ASN A 331 -5.02 -3.30 -52.86
N THR A 332 -6.28 -3.11 -53.25
CA THR A 332 -6.99 -4.08 -54.10
C THR A 332 -6.45 -4.21 -55.52
N SER A 333 -5.64 -3.25 -56.00
CA SER A 333 -5.05 -3.32 -57.34
C SER A 333 -3.79 -4.18 -57.39
N THR A 334 -3.03 -4.19 -56.29
CA THR A 334 -1.78 -4.95 -56.16
C THR A 334 -1.95 -6.23 -55.33
N GLN A 335 -3.07 -6.37 -54.63
CA GLN A 335 -3.38 -7.48 -53.71
C GLN A 335 -2.35 -7.61 -52.58
N THR A 336 -1.87 -6.47 -52.09
CA THR A 336 -0.93 -6.37 -50.98
C THR A 336 -1.37 -5.24 -50.06
N CYS A 337 -0.86 -5.20 -48.83
CA CYS A 337 -0.92 -4.03 -47.99
C CYS A 337 -0.19 -2.85 -48.69
N ASN A 338 -0.61 -1.63 -48.39
CA ASN A 338 0.13 -0.44 -48.82
C ASN A 338 1.51 -0.40 -48.13
N PRO A 339 2.44 0.47 -48.57
CA PRO A 339 3.71 0.65 -47.88
C PRO A 339 3.48 0.87 -46.37
N PRO A 340 4.16 0.12 -45.51
CA PRO A 340 3.79 -0.02 -44.12
C PRO A 340 3.98 1.29 -43.33
N ASP A 341 3.10 1.52 -42.36
CA ASP A 341 3.28 2.47 -41.27
C ASP A 341 3.71 1.72 -39.98
N SER A 342 3.81 2.44 -38.85
CA SER A 342 4.18 1.85 -37.55
C SER A 342 2.99 1.27 -36.77
N SER A 343 1.88 0.94 -37.45
CA SER A 343 0.70 0.30 -36.84
C SER A 343 0.65 -1.21 -37.11
N PHE A 344 0.14 -1.96 -36.14
CA PHE A 344 0.07 -3.42 -36.20
C PHE A 344 -1.29 -3.94 -35.75
N VAL A 345 -1.67 -5.11 -36.23
CA VAL A 345 -2.82 -5.84 -35.69
C VAL A 345 -2.34 -6.88 -34.68
N PHE A 346 -2.71 -6.69 -33.42
CA PHE A 346 -2.42 -7.64 -32.35
C PHE A 346 -3.54 -8.66 -32.20
N ILE A 347 -3.20 -9.94 -32.33
CA ILE A 347 -4.15 -11.06 -32.20
C ILE A 347 -3.76 -11.91 -30.99
N VAL A 348 -4.67 -11.98 -30.01
CA VAL A 348 -4.47 -12.72 -28.77
C VAL A 348 -5.45 -13.90 -28.71
N SER A 349 -4.93 -15.13 -28.57
CA SER A 349 -5.74 -16.30 -28.25
C SER A 349 -5.53 -16.70 -26.79
N THR A 350 -6.65 -16.92 -26.11
CA THR A 350 -6.70 -17.29 -24.68
C THR A 350 -7.08 -18.76 -24.49
N LYS A 351 -7.03 -19.54 -25.58
CA LYS A 351 -7.29 -20.98 -25.58
C LYS A 351 -6.30 -21.69 -24.67
N GLU A 352 -6.81 -22.47 -23.72
CA GLU A 352 -6.02 -23.09 -22.64
C GLU A 352 -5.53 -24.52 -22.96
N THR A 353 -5.86 -25.08 -24.13
CA THR A 353 -5.52 -26.47 -24.45
C THR A 353 -4.26 -26.58 -25.29
N LEU A 354 -3.36 -27.49 -24.95
CA LEU A 354 -2.15 -27.82 -25.73
C LEU A 354 -2.36 -28.91 -26.79
N GLU A 355 -3.53 -29.56 -26.84
CA GLU A 355 -3.81 -30.66 -27.79
C GLU A 355 -3.78 -30.18 -29.25
N ASP A 356 -4.31 -28.98 -29.50
CA ASP A 356 -4.35 -28.35 -30.81
C ASP A 356 -3.81 -26.91 -30.70
N PRO A 357 -3.03 -26.42 -31.69
CA PRO A 357 -2.50 -25.06 -31.68
C PRO A 357 -3.58 -24.00 -31.41
N ALA A 358 -3.23 -23.01 -30.58
CA ALA A 358 -4.08 -21.85 -30.32
C ALA A 358 -4.11 -20.91 -31.52
N ILE A 359 -2.98 -20.78 -32.21
CA ILE A 359 -2.86 -19.97 -33.42
C ILE A 359 -2.16 -20.81 -34.49
N THR A 360 -2.76 -20.92 -35.67
CA THR A 360 -2.15 -21.55 -36.85
C THR A 360 -2.18 -20.57 -38.02
N ILE A 361 -1.00 -20.26 -38.58
CA ILE A 361 -0.86 -19.45 -39.79
C ILE A 361 -0.17 -20.29 -40.86
N ASN A 362 -0.81 -20.44 -42.02
CA ASN A 362 -0.34 -21.34 -43.06
C ASN A 362 -0.58 -20.78 -44.47
N ASN A 363 0.49 -20.54 -45.24
CA ASN A 363 0.40 -20.07 -46.62
C ASN A 363 -0.41 -18.76 -46.74
N ALA A 364 -0.13 -17.82 -45.82
CA ALA A 364 -0.68 -16.48 -45.79
C ALA A 364 0.38 -15.47 -46.24
N SER A 365 -0.06 -14.34 -46.76
CA SER A 365 0.80 -13.36 -47.44
C SER A 365 0.57 -11.98 -46.85
N ASP A 366 1.66 -11.24 -46.63
CA ASP A 366 1.61 -9.84 -46.19
C ASP A 366 0.92 -9.66 -44.81
N LEU A 367 1.62 -10.06 -43.75
CA LEU A 367 1.10 -10.08 -42.39
C LEU A 367 1.80 -9.04 -41.51
N ARG A 368 1.19 -7.87 -41.36
CA ARG A 368 1.53 -6.85 -40.35
C ARG A 368 0.84 -7.17 -39.01
N THR A 369 1.20 -8.32 -38.43
CA THR A 369 0.54 -8.82 -37.23
C THR A 369 1.51 -9.28 -36.15
N LEU A 370 1.08 -9.06 -34.91
CA LEU A 370 1.66 -9.60 -33.69
C LEU A 370 0.71 -10.71 -33.20
N VAL A 371 1.25 -11.85 -32.81
CA VAL A 371 0.42 -12.97 -32.32
C VAL A 371 0.82 -13.40 -30.92
N HIS A 372 -0.19 -13.59 -30.07
CA HIS A 372 0.00 -14.00 -28.68
C HIS A 372 -0.87 -15.20 -28.27
N ALA A 373 -0.28 -16.18 -27.58
CA ALA A 373 -1.02 -17.30 -27.00
C ALA A 373 -0.51 -17.66 -25.60
N ASN A 374 -1.24 -17.24 -24.54
CA ASN A 374 -0.80 -17.39 -23.14
C ASN A 374 -0.47 -18.84 -22.77
N ASN A 375 -1.32 -19.78 -23.18
CA ASN A 375 -1.28 -21.19 -22.73
C ASN A 375 -1.30 -22.19 -23.90
N GLY A 376 -1.00 -21.74 -25.12
CA GLY A 376 -1.18 -22.54 -26.34
C GLY A 376 0.00 -22.48 -27.30
N THR A 377 0.04 -23.44 -28.23
CA THR A 377 1.06 -23.48 -29.28
C THR A 377 0.70 -22.51 -30.43
N ILE A 378 1.66 -21.69 -30.84
CA ILE A 378 1.61 -20.92 -32.10
C ILE A 378 2.32 -21.73 -33.17
N ASN A 379 1.63 -22.07 -34.25
CA ASN A 379 2.16 -22.83 -35.35
C ASN A 379 2.18 -22.03 -36.66
N LEU A 380 3.38 -21.78 -37.18
CA LEU A 380 3.64 -20.98 -38.37
C LEU A 380 4.21 -21.88 -39.48
N LYS A 381 3.51 -22.00 -40.61
CA LYS A 381 3.87 -22.95 -41.68
C LYS A 381 3.95 -22.31 -43.06
N ASN A 382 4.83 -22.86 -43.89
CA ASN A 382 4.87 -22.67 -45.34
C ASN A 382 5.10 -21.22 -45.78
N ALA A 383 6.34 -20.75 -45.61
CA ALA A 383 6.86 -19.48 -46.14
C ALA A 383 6.13 -18.20 -45.71
N ILE A 384 5.43 -18.23 -44.57
CA ILE A 384 4.84 -17.03 -43.98
C ILE A 384 5.94 -16.10 -43.45
N GLN A 385 5.65 -14.81 -43.43
CA GLN A 385 6.45 -13.79 -42.73
C GLN A 385 5.51 -13.01 -41.81
N LEU A 386 5.85 -12.90 -40.52
CA LEU A 386 5.12 -12.08 -39.55
C LEU A 386 6.09 -11.30 -38.66
N VAL A 387 5.57 -10.33 -37.91
CA VAL A 387 6.39 -9.37 -37.17
C VAL A 387 6.88 -9.93 -35.81
N ASN A 388 5.97 -10.40 -34.97
CA ASN A 388 6.30 -10.98 -33.65
C ASN A 388 5.39 -12.16 -33.32
N ALA A 389 5.97 -13.19 -32.67
CA ALA A 389 5.20 -14.26 -32.07
C ALA A 389 5.60 -14.48 -30.61
N THR A 390 4.59 -14.52 -29.73
CA THR A 390 4.76 -14.74 -28.31
C THR A 390 3.81 -15.81 -27.79
N GLY A 391 4.29 -16.85 -27.13
CA GLY A 391 3.35 -17.84 -26.57
C GLY A 391 3.99 -18.97 -25.79
N TYR A 392 3.17 -19.82 -25.19
CA TYR A 392 3.63 -20.95 -24.39
C TYR A 392 4.61 -21.87 -25.15
N SER A 393 4.30 -22.16 -26.42
CA SER A 393 5.18 -22.89 -27.34
C SER A 393 5.05 -22.29 -28.74
N ILE A 394 6.15 -22.26 -29.50
CA ILE A 394 6.14 -21.79 -30.89
C ILE A 394 6.78 -22.84 -31.80
N LEU A 395 6.11 -23.16 -32.90
CA LEU A 395 6.55 -24.08 -33.93
C LEU A 395 6.61 -23.38 -35.28
N LEU A 396 7.81 -23.29 -35.86
CA LEU A 396 8.04 -22.75 -37.21
C LEU A 396 8.37 -23.90 -38.16
N GLU A 397 7.59 -24.06 -39.22
CA GLU A 397 7.75 -25.13 -40.21
C GLU A 397 7.88 -24.56 -41.63
N ASN A 398 8.68 -25.22 -42.47
CA ASN A 398 8.75 -25.01 -43.92
C ASN A 398 8.98 -23.54 -44.30
N THR A 399 10.19 -23.04 -44.07
CA THR A 399 10.66 -21.68 -44.42
C THR A 399 9.85 -20.53 -43.82
N ALA A 400 9.04 -20.79 -42.78
CA ALA A 400 8.37 -19.74 -42.02
C ALA A 400 9.40 -18.80 -41.36
N SER A 401 9.12 -17.50 -41.37
CA SER A 401 10.00 -16.48 -40.81
C SER A 401 9.25 -15.56 -39.85
N VAL A 402 9.87 -15.25 -38.72
CA VAL A 402 9.49 -14.11 -37.86
C VAL A 402 10.53 -13.01 -38.05
N ILE A 403 10.09 -11.80 -38.34
CA ILE A 403 10.95 -10.66 -38.66
C ILE A 403 10.60 -9.54 -37.69
N TYR A 404 11.39 -9.44 -36.62
CA TYR A 404 11.26 -8.37 -35.66
C TYR A 404 11.41 -7.02 -36.36
N ASP A 405 10.51 -6.11 -36.05
CA ASP A 405 10.46 -4.75 -36.58
C ASP A 405 10.84 -3.81 -35.42
N GLU A 406 11.77 -2.89 -35.66
CA GLU A 406 12.28 -1.98 -34.63
C GLU A 406 11.21 -0.99 -34.16
N ASP A 407 10.20 -0.74 -34.98
CA ASP A 407 9.02 0.05 -34.61
C ASP A 407 8.19 -0.62 -33.49
N LEU A 408 8.49 -1.86 -33.10
CA LEU A 408 7.84 -2.52 -31.96
C LEU A 408 8.20 -1.93 -30.60
N ASP A 409 9.28 -1.16 -30.50
CA ASP A 409 9.72 -0.55 -29.24
C ASP A 409 8.78 0.58 -28.77
N ASP A 410 7.92 1.09 -29.66
CA ASP A 410 7.00 2.21 -29.42
C ASP A 410 5.54 1.91 -29.86
N VAL A 411 5.08 0.65 -29.80
CA VAL A 411 3.70 0.30 -30.22
C VAL A 411 2.65 0.92 -29.30
N GLU A 412 1.86 1.84 -29.83
CA GLU A 412 0.69 2.41 -29.15
C GLU A 412 -0.61 1.83 -29.73
N PHE A 413 -1.64 1.63 -28.90
CA PHE A 413 -2.92 1.07 -29.33
C PHE A 413 -4.04 2.13 -29.35
N GLY A 414 -4.96 2.02 -30.31
CA GLY A 414 -5.96 3.07 -30.58
C GLY A 414 -7.14 3.17 -29.61
N PHE A 415 -7.03 2.60 -28.41
CA PHE A 415 -8.05 2.64 -27.37
C PHE A 415 -7.46 3.23 -26.10
N GLY A 416 -8.08 4.29 -25.58
CA GLY A 416 -7.60 4.99 -24.38
C GLY A 416 -7.46 4.04 -23.18
N SER A 417 -6.34 4.14 -22.48
CA SER A 417 -6.06 3.36 -21.27
C SER A 417 -6.85 3.89 -20.07
N LEU A 418 -7.50 2.98 -19.33
CA LEU A 418 -7.89 3.18 -17.94
C LEU A 418 -6.95 2.34 -17.07
N ALA A 419 -6.26 3.03 -16.15
CA ALA A 419 -5.45 2.55 -15.02
C ALA A 419 -3.94 2.29 -15.25
N SER A 420 -3.17 3.28 -14.76
CA SER A 420 -1.90 3.23 -14.02
C SER A 420 -1.20 1.87 -13.85
N VAL A 421 -0.08 1.71 -14.54
CA VAL A 421 1.10 1.03 -14.00
C VAL A 421 2.18 2.10 -13.87
N GLN A 422 2.84 2.13 -12.71
CA GLN A 422 3.84 3.13 -12.30
C GLN A 422 4.85 3.40 -13.43
N GLU A 423 4.88 4.64 -13.92
CA GLU A 423 5.78 5.08 -14.99
C GLU A 423 7.23 5.18 -14.47
N ASP A 424 8.18 4.58 -15.19
CA ASP A 424 9.59 4.93 -15.07
C ASP A 424 9.82 6.26 -15.84
N LEU A 425 10.06 7.33 -15.08
CA LEU A 425 10.25 8.69 -15.58
C LEU A 425 11.74 9.01 -15.87
N ALA A 426 12.68 8.07 -15.63
CA ALA A 426 14.11 8.34 -15.60
C ALA A 426 14.98 7.26 -16.28
N PRO A 427 14.86 7.06 -17.61
CA PRO A 427 15.42 5.91 -18.36
C PRO A 427 16.94 5.81 -18.52
N GLY A 428 17.70 6.64 -17.81
CA GLY A 428 19.11 6.90 -18.08
C GLY A 428 19.94 6.86 -16.81
N ASP A 429 19.87 5.74 -16.10
CA ASP A 429 20.43 5.54 -14.77
C ASP A 429 21.93 5.79 -14.72
N TYR A 430 22.65 5.13 -15.61
CA TYR A 430 24.08 5.36 -15.77
C TYR A 430 24.51 5.31 -17.24
N LYS A 431 25.60 6.03 -17.52
CA LYS A 431 26.25 6.01 -18.83
C LYS A 431 27.38 4.99 -18.83
N LEU A 432 27.33 4.03 -19.74
CA LEU A 432 28.45 3.18 -20.07
C LEU A 432 29.32 3.88 -21.13
N VAL A 433 30.54 4.23 -20.75
CA VAL A 433 31.55 4.81 -21.63
C VAL A 433 32.56 3.73 -22.00
N GLU A 434 32.70 3.45 -23.29
CA GLU A 434 33.72 2.56 -23.86
C GLU A 434 34.73 3.40 -24.66
N ILE A 435 36.01 3.26 -24.36
CA ILE A 435 37.11 3.84 -25.14
C ILE A 435 37.96 2.72 -25.72
N GLU A 436 38.02 2.65 -27.05
CA GLU A 436 38.88 1.74 -27.79
C GLU A 436 40.10 2.51 -28.35
N ILE A 437 41.30 2.00 -28.15
CA ILE A 437 42.53 2.53 -28.75
C ILE A 437 43.06 1.60 -29.84
N SER A 438 43.42 2.17 -30.99
CA SER A 438 44.03 1.48 -32.12
C SER A 438 45.28 2.23 -32.61
N CYS A 439 46.17 1.52 -33.31
CA CYS A 439 47.37 2.11 -33.91
C CYS A 439 47.50 1.68 -35.39
N PRO A 440 46.84 2.42 -36.32
CA PRO A 440 46.86 2.08 -37.74
C PRO A 440 48.24 2.24 -38.39
N GLU A 441 49.08 3.13 -37.84
CA GLU A 441 50.41 3.46 -38.36
C GLU A 441 51.56 2.74 -37.65
N CYS A 442 51.26 1.78 -36.77
CA CYS A 442 52.27 0.98 -36.08
C CYS A 442 53.01 0.05 -37.06
N THR A 443 54.34 -0.04 -36.90
CA THR A 443 55.21 -0.90 -37.74
C THR A 443 55.05 -2.40 -37.46
N LEU A 444 54.45 -2.76 -36.33
CA LEU A 444 54.06 -4.12 -35.96
C LEU A 444 52.52 -4.21 -35.84
N PRO A 445 51.91 -5.37 -36.10
CA PRO A 445 50.48 -5.58 -35.89
C PRO A 445 50.08 -5.25 -34.45
N PHE A 446 49.17 -4.29 -34.28
CA PHE A 446 48.65 -3.86 -32.99
C PHE A 446 47.21 -4.35 -32.81
N THR A 447 46.93 -5.03 -31.71
CA THR A 447 45.57 -5.46 -31.36
C THR A 447 44.90 -4.34 -30.55
N PRO A 448 43.74 -3.80 -30.99
CA PRO A 448 43.03 -2.77 -30.25
C PRO A 448 42.76 -3.16 -28.80
N LYS A 449 42.83 -2.18 -27.90
CA LYS A 449 42.54 -2.35 -26.46
C LYS A 449 41.34 -1.51 -26.09
N LYS A 450 40.51 -2.00 -25.17
CA LYS A 450 39.31 -1.32 -24.69
C LYS A 450 39.37 -1.11 -23.18
N VAL A 451 38.82 0.01 -22.73
CA VAL A 451 38.49 0.25 -21.33
C VAL A 451 37.05 0.74 -21.26
N THR A 452 36.34 0.32 -20.21
CA THR A 452 34.98 0.77 -19.93
C THR A 452 34.93 1.47 -18.57
N ALA A 453 34.04 2.43 -18.44
CA ALA A 453 33.63 3.00 -17.16
C ALA A 453 32.12 3.23 -17.16
N THR A 454 31.50 2.96 -16.02
CA THR A 454 30.14 3.41 -15.72
C THR A 454 30.24 4.74 -14.98
N VAL A 455 29.41 5.69 -15.39
CA VAL A 455 29.28 7.00 -14.73
C VAL A 455 27.82 7.18 -14.41
N ALA A 456 27.50 7.42 -13.13
CA ALA A 456 26.16 7.75 -12.66
C ALA A 456 26.16 9.19 -12.11
N PRO A 457 25.01 9.91 -12.12
CA PRO A 457 24.89 11.20 -11.47
C PRO A 457 25.09 11.11 -9.95
N GLN A 458 25.48 12.22 -9.32
CA GLN A 458 25.65 12.29 -7.87
C GLN A 458 24.27 12.57 -7.21
N GLY A 459 23.50 11.52 -6.89
CA GLY A 459 22.13 11.62 -6.39
C GLY A 459 21.23 10.51 -6.97
N LEU A 460 19.91 10.77 -7.07
CA LEU A 460 18.99 9.95 -7.85
C LEU A 460 19.00 10.37 -9.33
N GLU A 461 18.72 9.44 -10.23
CA GLU A 461 19.23 9.37 -11.60
C GLU A 461 18.52 10.28 -12.62
N THR A 462 18.76 11.59 -12.54
CA THR A 462 18.18 12.55 -13.50
C THR A 462 19.23 13.41 -14.19
N VAL A 463 19.02 13.69 -15.48
CA VAL A 463 19.85 14.64 -16.27
C VAL A 463 19.54 16.10 -15.96
N SER A 464 18.52 16.36 -15.13
CA SER A 464 18.03 17.68 -14.74
C SER A 464 18.66 18.16 -13.41
N ARG A 465 18.42 19.42 -13.06
CA ARG A 465 18.75 20.01 -11.74
C ARG A 465 17.58 19.92 -10.75
N ASN A 466 16.64 19.02 -11.00
CA ASN A 466 15.47 18.82 -10.16
C ASN A 466 15.82 17.92 -8.95
N GLY A 467 14.86 17.74 -8.04
CA GLY A 467 14.99 16.80 -6.92
C GLY A 467 14.00 15.65 -7.02
N SER A 468 13.99 14.81 -5.99
CA SER A 468 13.02 13.71 -5.87
C SER A 468 12.19 13.89 -4.60
N LEU A 469 10.94 13.43 -4.65
CA LEU A 469 9.99 13.46 -3.56
C LEU A 469 9.46 12.05 -3.28
N PHE A 470 9.85 11.47 -2.16
CA PHE A 470 9.43 10.15 -1.71
C PHE A 470 8.39 10.31 -0.60
N ILE A 471 7.23 9.69 -0.79
CA ILE A 471 6.06 9.82 0.08
C ILE A 471 5.74 8.44 0.63
N ASN A 472 5.87 8.28 1.95
CA ASN A 472 5.55 7.04 2.63
C ASN A 472 4.16 7.16 3.29
N ALA A 473 3.32 6.16 3.12
CA ALA A 473 2.09 5.96 3.88
C ALA A 473 2.25 4.75 4.79
N ILE A 474 2.08 4.94 6.09
CA ILE A 474 2.13 3.89 7.12
C ILE A 474 0.89 3.96 8.01
N ASP A 475 0.62 2.90 8.75
CA ASP A 475 -0.40 2.87 9.80
C ASP A 475 0.18 3.18 11.19
N ALA A 476 -0.66 3.23 12.22
CA ALA A 476 -0.25 3.48 13.61
C ALA A 476 0.74 2.45 14.18
N SER A 477 0.81 1.25 13.60
CA SER A 477 1.76 0.20 13.99
C SER A 477 3.11 0.35 13.28
N GLY A 478 3.19 1.26 12.30
CA GLY A 478 4.35 1.47 11.44
C GLY A 478 4.38 0.58 10.20
N ASP A 479 3.29 -0.15 9.91
CA ASP A 479 3.20 -1.02 8.76
C ASP A 479 2.83 -0.21 7.50
N SER A 480 3.39 -0.61 6.36
CA SER A 480 3.16 0.06 5.07
C SER A 480 1.70 0.01 4.62
N THR A 481 1.15 1.16 4.25
CA THR A 481 -0.21 1.27 3.70
C THR A 481 -0.17 1.36 2.18
N ALA A 482 -0.30 0.20 1.53
CA ALA A 482 -0.39 0.10 0.07
C ALA A 482 -1.71 0.66 -0.50
N ASN A 483 -1.71 1.09 -1.77
CA ASN A 483 -2.86 1.63 -2.47
C ASN A 483 -3.52 2.83 -1.74
N ALA A 484 -2.73 3.65 -1.06
CA ALA A 484 -3.19 4.94 -0.52
C ALA A 484 -3.07 5.99 -1.62
N THR A 485 -4.15 6.73 -1.89
CA THR A 485 -4.15 7.84 -2.85
C THR A 485 -3.33 8.99 -2.31
N VAL A 486 -2.36 9.45 -3.08
CA VAL A 486 -1.48 10.57 -2.81
C VAL A 486 -1.74 11.64 -3.89
N HIS A 487 -2.15 12.82 -3.45
CA HIS A 487 -2.34 13.99 -4.30
C HIS A 487 -1.26 15.02 -3.99
N VAL A 488 -0.46 15.39 -5.00
CA VAL A 488 0.71 16.27 -4.88
C VAL A 488 0.53 17.47 -5.81
N VAL A 489 0.54 18.67 -5.24
CA VAL A 489 0.39 19.92 -5.97
C VAL A 489 1.58 20.84 -5.71
N ASN A 490 2.14 21.42 -6.77
CA ASN A 490 3.05 22.56 -6.69
C ASN A 490 2.62 23.64 -7.69
N ASN A 491 1.80 24.57 -7.21
CA ASN A 491 1.30 25.72 -7.98
C ASN A 491 2.37 26.77 -8.31
N SER A 492 3.55 26.70 -7.67
CA SER A 492 4.66 27.61 -7.92
C SER A 492 5.56 27.17 -9.09
N ALA A 493 5.44 25.91 -9.52
CA ALA A 493 6.12 25.40 -10.70
C ALA A 493 5.49 25.95 -12.00
N ASN A 494 6.26 25.97 -13.09
CA ASN A 494 5.78 26.37 -14.41
C ASN A 494 6.20 25.37 -15.49
N PRO A 495 5.28 24.55 -16.03
CA PRO A 495 3.85 24.51 -15.70
C PRO A 495 3.59 24.05 -14.25
N PRO A 496 2.43 24.39 -13.65
CA PRO A 496 2.03 23.87 -12.34
C PRO A 496 2.05 22.34 -12.33
N ILE A 497 2.47 21.78 -11.21
CA ILE A 497 2.48 20.33 -11.00
C ILE A 497 1.21 19.96 -10.22
N ASP A 498 0.48 18.97 -10.72
CA ASP A 498 -0.68 18.36 -10.09
C ASP A 498 -0.65 16.87 -10.45
N ILE A 499 -0.31 16.04 -9.47
CA ILE A 499 -0.11 14.60 -9.61
C ILE A 499 -1.04 13.91 -8.62
N THR A 500 -1.84 12.97 -9.11
CA THR A 500 -2.57 12.03 -8.25
C THR A 500 -2.11 10.62 -8.61
N ASP A 501 -1.61 9.90 -7.62
CA ASP A 501 -1.21 8.50 -7.78
C ASP A 501 -1.48 7.71 -6.49
N VAL A 502 -1.07 6.45 -6.43
CA VAL A 502 -1.22 5.58 -5.26
C VAL A 502 0.11 5.03 -4.77
N THR A 503 0.21 4.75 -3.47
CA THR A 503 1.37 4.05 -2.92
C THR A 503 1.45 2.59 -3.38
N GLY A 504 2.66 2.11 -3.61
CA GLY A 504 2.95 0.71 -3.94
C GLY A 504 2.73 -0.26 -2.78
N SER A 505 3.03 -1.54 -2.99
CA SER A 505 2.86 -2.58 -1.96
C SER A 505 3.70 -2.37 -0.70
N ASP A 506 4.79 -1.60 -0.82
CA ASP A 506 5.69 -1.17 0.25
C ASP A 506 5.22 0.14 0.94
N GLY A 507 4.06 0.67 0.56
CA GLY A 507 3.49 1.90 1.12
C GLY A 507 4.19 3.16 0.64
N LYS A 508 4.96 3.12 -0.45
CA LYS A 508 5.70 4.27 -0.96
C LYS A 508 5.16 4.76 -2.30
N LEU A 509 5.19 6.06 -2.50
CA LEU A 509 5.10 6.71 -3.81
C LEU A 509 6.39 7.49 -4.03
N GLN A 510 7.08 7.23 -5.13
CA GLN A 510 8.32 7.89 -5.50
C GLN A 510 8.07 8.76 -6.71
N ILE A 511 8.23 10.08 -6.55
CA ILE A 511 8.17 11.03 -7.66
C ILE A 511 9.59 11.52 -7.90
N ILE A 512 10.13 11.17 -9.06
CA ILE A 512 11.50 11.48 -9.47
C ILE A 512 11.46 12.64 -10.46
N ASP A 513 12.53 13.43 -10.54
CA ASP A 513 12.67 14.55 -11.48
C ASP A 513 11.63 15.68 -11.28
N VAL A 514 11.36 16.07 -10.04
CA VAL A 514 10.37 17.11 -9.71
C VAL A 514 11.03 18.46 -9.48
N ALA A 515 10.42 19.53 -10.02
CA ALA A 515 10.96 20.88 -9.92
C ALA A 515 11.36 21.26 -8.48
N THR A 516 12.51 21.93 -8.33
CA THR A 516 12.92 22.39 -6.99
C THR A 516 11.96 23.44 -6.46
N GLY A 517 11.70 23.43 -5.15
CA GLY A 517 10.88 24.45 -4.49
C GLY A 517 10.92 24.29 -2.98
N SER A 518 10.93 25.41 -2.24
CA SER A 518 10.97 25.39 -0.77
C SER A 518 9.60 25.65 -0.19
N PHE A 519 9.09 24.68 0.56
CA PHE A 519 7.73 24.66 1.13
C PHE A 519 6.62 24.87 0.09
N THR A 520 6.81 24.35 -1.13
CA THR A 520 5.88 24.55 -2.25
C THR A 520 5.05 23.32 -2.60
N TYR A 521 5.42 22.14 -2.10
CA TYR A 521 4.73 20.88 -2.39
C TYR A 521 3.64 20.61 -1.36
N GLU A 522 2.40 20.80 -1.76
CA GLU A 522 1.20 20.38 -1.04
C GLU A 522 0.94 18.91 -1.29
N ILE A 523 0.84 18.12 -0.22
CA ILE A 523 0.64 16.67 -0.30
C ILE A 523 -0.55 16.29 0.59
N ILE A 524 -1.50 15.54 0.03
CA ILE A 524 -2.63 14.93 0.74
C ILE A 524 -2.57 13.41 0.51
N VAL A 525 -2.58 12.63 1.59
CA VAL A 525 -2.62 11.17 1.56
C VAL A 525 -3.92 10.68 2.16
N SER A 526 -4.67 9.87 1.41
CA SER A 526 -5.98 9.35 1.82
C SER A 526 -6.23 7.94 1.27
N LYS A 527 -7.14 7.20 1.90
CA LYS A 527 -7.58 5.89 1.41
C LYS A 527 -9.01 5.63 1.85
N ALA A 528 -9.82 5.00 1.00
CA ALA A 528 -11.21 4.72 1.33
C ALA A 528 -11.32 3.89 2.63
N GLY A 529 -12.05 4.40 3.62
CA GLY A 529 -12.19 3.79 4.95
C GLY A 529 -11.03 4.06 5.92
N TYR A 530 -10.09 4.95 5.55
CA TYR A 530 -8.98 5.39 6.38
C TYR A 530 -9.08 6.89 6.68
N SER A 531 -8.36 7.35 7.70
CA SER A 531 -8.12 8.76 7.96
C SER A 531 -7.31 9.40 6.84
N THR A 532 -7.34 10.73 6.80
CA THR A 532 -6.56 11.55 5.86
C THR A 532 -5.50 12.31 6.64
N GLU A 533 -4.33 12.48 6.02
CA GLU A 533 -3.28 13.37 6.51
C GLU A 533 -2.72 14.22 5.36
N GLN A 534 -2.27 15.43 5.68
CA GLN A 534 -1.78 16.39 4.69
C GLN A 534 -0.68 17.28 5.25
N THR A 535 0.01 17.97 4.35
CA THR A 535 0.94 19.06 4.69
C THR A 535 0.23 20.42 4.73
N TYR A 536 0.79 21.39 5.45
CA TYR A 536 0.22 22.74 5.57
C TYR A 536 1.22 23.85 5.20
N LEU A 537 0.72 24.98 4.71
CA LEU A 537 1.52 26.14 4.35
C LEU A 537 2.10 26.84 5.60
N PRO A 538 3.44 26.98 5.71
CA PRO A 538 4.03 27.76 6.81
C PRO A 538 3.68 29.24 6.72
N GLY A 539 3.48 29.88 7.88
CA GLY A 539 3.21 31.32 7.99
C GLY A 539 1.73 31.72 7.85
N GLU A 540 0.82 30.77 7.63
CA GLU A 540 -0.62 31.05 7.63
C GLU A 540 -1.11 31.51 9.01
N PRO A 541 -1.99 32.53 9.13
CA PRO A 541 -2.42 33.05 10.42
C PRO A 541 -3.10 32.02 11.34
N SER A 542 -3.80 31.03 10.77
CA SER A 542 -4.46 29.97 11.52
C SER A 542 -3.53 28.82 11.92
N ASN A 543 -2.40 28.64 11.24
CA ASN A 543 -1.39 27.63 11.53
C ASN A 543 0.01 28.14 11.12
N PRO A 544 0.61 29.05 11.91
CA PRO A 544 1.83 29.74 11.50
C PRO A 544 3.07 28.81 11.48
N ASN A 545 3.13 27.81 12.38
CA ASN A 545 4.21 26.82 12.40
C ASN A 545 3.63 25.40 12.34
N PRO A 546 3.36 24.88 11.13
CA PRO A 546 2.85 23.53 10.98
C PRO A 546 3.82 22.45 11.48
N VAL A 547 3.29 21.40 12.10
CA VAL A 547 4.07 20.19 12.46
C VAL A 547 4.53 19.46 11.20
N LYS A 548 3.68 19.42 10.18
CA LYS A 548 3.99 18.86 8.85
C LYS A 548 3.83 19.96 7.79
N PRO A 549 4.87 20.78 7.55
CA PRO A 549 4.80 21.83 6.55
C PRO A 549 4.82 21.25 5.13
N HIS A 550 4.41 22.04 4.13
CA HIS A 550 4.60 21.69 2.71
C HIS A 550 6.03 21.23 2.43
N ALA A 551 6.20 20.22 1.58
CA ALA A 551 7.51 19.65 1.35
C ALA A 551 8.42 20.62 0.57
N THR A 552 9.72 20.56 0.87
CA THR A 552 10.77 21.23 0.12
C THR A 552 11.45 20.20 -0.76
N VAL A 553 11.60 20.47 -2.05
CA VAL A 553 12.42 19.67 -2.96
C VAL A 553 13.64 20.50 -3.35
N ALA A 554 14.83 19.97 -3.07
CA ALA A 554 16.10 20.62 -3.40
C ALA A 554 16.76 19.97 -4.63
N GLU A 555 17.63 20.72 -5.31
CA GLU A 555 18.37 20.25 -6.49
C GLU A 555 19.19 19.00 -6.13
N GLN A 556 18.98 17.91 -6.88
CA GLN A 556 19.69 16.63 -6.77
C GLN A 556 19.59 15.96 -5.38
N ASP A 557 18.57 16.31 -4.60
CA ASP A 557 18.32 15.73 -3.27
C ASP A 557 17.02 14.90 -3.25
N VAL A 558 16.95 13.97 -2.31
CA VAL A 558 15.76 13.15 -2.06
C VAL A 558 15.06 13.67 -0.83
N THR A 559 13.88 14.25 -1.03
CA THR A 559 12.98 14.63 0.06
C THR A 559 12.09 13.46 0.40
N GLU A 560 12.28 12.87 1.59
CA GLU A 560 11.40 11.81 2.10
C GLU A 560 10.44 12.37 3.17
N ILE A 561 9.15 12.10 3.03
CA ILE A 561 8.10 12.52 3.96
C ILE A 561 7.13 11.37 4.23
N THR A 562 6.70 11.23 5.49
CA THR A 562 5.85 10.11 5.94
C THR A 562 4.50 10.62 6.45
N PHE A 563 3.44 9.89 6.09
CA PHE A 563 2.06 10.10 6.48
C PHE A 563 1.53 8.85 7.19
N VAL A 564 0.84 9.06 8.29
CA VAL A 564 0.21 8.02 9.12
C VAL A 564 -1.29 8.09 8.88
N ILE A 565 -1.81 7.09 8.17
CA ILE A 565 -3.25 6.94 7.91
C ILE A 565 -3.74 5.58 8.40
N ASP A 566 -4.88 5.58 9.07
CA ASP A 566 -5.42 4.41 9.76
C ASP A 566 -6.87 4.20 9.42
N ARG A 567 -7.37 2.97 9.49
CA ARG A 567 -8.80 2.71 9.35
C ARG A 567 -9.60 3.54 10.35
N THR A 568 -10.63 4.23 9.88
CA THR A 568 -11.47 5.05 10.75
C THR A 568 -12.24 4.20 11.75
N SER A 569 -12.56 4.81 12.89
CA SER A 569 -13.27 4.19 14.01
C SER A 569 -14.61 4.86 14.26
N THR A 570 -15.48 4.13 14.93
CA THR A 570 -16.79 4.61 15.35
C THR A 570 -16.80 4.87 16.85
N MET A 571 -17.25 6.06 17.25
CA MET A 571 -17.62 6.38 18.62
C MET A 571 -19.13 6.58 18.70
N ASN A 572 -19.76 5.95 19.67
CA ASN A 572 -21.15 6.20 20.06
C ASN A 572 -21.16 6.76 21.48
N LEU A 573 -21.71 7.95 21.65
CA LEU A 573 -22.00 8.54 22.95
C LEU A 573 -23.50 8.43 23.23
N THR A 574 -23.85 7.89 24.38
CA THR A 574 -25.22 7.90 24.90
C THR A 574 -25.25 8.74 26.18
N THR A 575 -26.25 9.58 26.31
CA THR A 575 -26.49 10.47 27.45
C THR A 575 -27.80 10.10 28.13
N SER A 576 -27.75 9.88 29.44
CA SER A 576 -28.90 9.46 30.24
C SER A 576 -28.84 9.99 31.67
N ASP A 577 -29.92 9.83 32.42
CA ASP A 577 -29.93 10.05 33.86
C ASP A 577 -29.69 8.74 34.64
N TYR A 578 -29.69 8.81 35.98
CA TYR A 578 -29.47 7.63 36.82
C TYR A 578 -30.57 6.56 36.70
N ILE A 579 -31.77 6.90 36.22
CA ILE A 579 -32.88 5.96 35.98
C ILE A 579 -32.94 5.52 34.52
N CYS A 580 -31.82 5.60 33.80
CA CYS A 580 -31.68 5.16 32.41
C CYS A 580 -32.66 5.83 31.43
N SER A 581 -33.18 7.01 31.77
CA SER A 581 -33.97 7.80 30.83
C SER A 581 -33.01 8.60 29.93
N PRO A 582 -33.20 8.57 28.60
CA PRO A 582 -32.33 9.32 27.69
C PRO A 582 -32.46 10.83 27.93
N VAL A 583 -31.34 11.53 27.89
CA VAL A 583 -31.29 13.00 28.01
C VAL A 583 -30.84 13.56 26.67
N ALA A 584 -31.73 14.29 26.01
CA ALA A 584 -31.50 14.82 24.67
C ALA A 584 -30.64 16.09 24.66
N ASP A 585 -30.13 16.43 23.47
CA ASP A 585 -29.56 17.74 23.13
C ASP A 585 -28.39 18.19 24.02
N ILE A 586 -27.59 17.24 24.54
CA ILE A 586 -26.45 17.53 25.39
C ILE A 586 -25.28 18.03 24.54
N ASN A 587 -24.86 19.27 24.79
CA ASN A 587 -23.73 19.89 24.10
C ASN A 587 -22.38 19.49 24.73
N PHE A 588 -21.42 19.13 23.88
CA PHE A 588 -20.06 18.79 24.30
C PHE A 588 -19.02 19.20 23.25
N LEU A 589 -17.80 19.42 23.70
CA LEU A 589 -16.62 19.62 22.87
C LEU A 589 -15.85 18.31 22.78
N GLN A 590 -15.55 17.87 21.56
CA GLN A 590 -14.69 16.72 21.31
C GLN A 590 -13.38 17.17 20.67
N GLU A 591 -12.27 16.92 21.34
CA GLU A 591 -10.92 17.30 20.91
C GLU A 591 -10.03 16.07 20.77
N GLY A 592 -9.27 16.00 19.68
CA GLY A 592 -8.16 15.05 19.54
C GLY A 592 -6.89 15.60 20.21
N SER A 593 -5.88 14.76 20.41
CA SER A 593 -4.58 15.18 20.95
C SER A 593 -3.56 15.53 19.86
N LYS A 594 -3.81 15.10 18.62
CA LYS A 594 -2.94 15.39 17.47
C LYS A 594 -2.90 16.88 17.15
N LEU A 595 -1.68 17.41 16.96
CA LEU A 595 -1.41 18.78 16.56
C LEU A 595 -1.07 18.87 15.07
N ILE A 596 -1.62 19.86 14.39
CA ILE A 596 -1.19 20.28 13.04
C ILE A 596 -0.25 21.49 13.07
N GLY A 597 -0.14 22.16 14.21
CA GLY A 597 0.71 23.33 14.43
C GLY A 597 1.21 23.43 15.87
N GLN A 598 2.36 24.08 16.06
CA GLN A 598 2.95 24.33 17.37
C GLN A 598 3.33 25.81 17.53
N SER A 599 3.27 26.32 18.77
CA SER A 599 3.64 27.71 19.10
C SER A 599 2.91 28.79 18.25
N PRO A 600 1.58 28.90 18.31
CA PRO A 600 0.64 28.26 19.24
C PRO A 600 0.24 26.84 18.80
N ASP A 601 -0.20 26.04 19.76
CA ASP A 601 -0.70 24.69 19.48
C ASP A 601 -2.01 24.77 18.70
N VAL A 602 -2.09 24.04 17.59
CA VAL A 602 -3.28 23.96 16.73
C VAL A 602 -3.70 22.50 16.64
N LEU A 603 -4.85 22.17 17.21
CA LEU A 603 -5.42 20.82 17.18
C LEU A 603 -5.85 20.44 15.76
N LYS A 604 -5.64 19.18 15.39
CA LYS A 604 -6.15 18.61 14.13
C LYS A 604 -7.68 18.45 14.15
N TYR A 605 -8.23 18.09 15.31
CA TYR A 605 -9.65 17.82 15.50
C TYR A 605 -10.15 18.53 16.77
N SER A 606 -11.16 19.38 16.62
CA SER A 606 -11.83 20.09 17.71
C SER A 606 -13.21 20.52 17.25
N GLU A 607 -14.25 19.79 17.63
CA GLU A 607 -15.62 20.01 17.16
C GLU A 607 -16.60 20.21 18.32
N ASN A 608 -17.51 21.18 18.18
CA ASN A 608 -18.64 21.36 19.09
C ASN A 608 -19.81 20.52 18.58
N LEU A 609 -20.29 19.60 19.41
CA LEU A 609 -21.23 18.54 19.05
C LEU A 609 -22.40 18.51 20.03
N SER A 610 -23.49 17.86 19.65
CA SER A 610 -24.66 17.64 20.50
C SER A 610 -25.23 16.25 20.31
N THR A 611 -25.77 15.65 21.37
CA THR A 611 -26.57 14.42 21.26
C THR A 611 -27.93 14.71 20.62
N ASP A 612 -28.55 13.68 20.05
CA ASP A 612 -29.86 13.76 19.39
C ASP A 612 -31.03 13.76 20.38
N THR A 613 -32.26 13.72 19.86
CA THR A 613 -33.49 13.68 20.68
C THR A 613 -33.63 12.42 21.55
N ASN A 614 -32.84 11.38 21.28
CA ASN A 614 -32.79 10.14 22.06
C ASN A 614 -31.53 10.09 22.95
N GLY A 615 -30.80 11.20 23.07
CA GLY A 615 -29.56 11.28 23.84
C GLY A 615 -28.39 10.53 23.21
N ASN A 616 -28.39 10.26 21.90
CA ASN A 616 -27.32 9.55 21.21
C ASN A 616 -26.53 10.46 20.27
N TYR A 617 -25.24 10.18 20.12
CA TYR A 617 -24.38 10.77 19.10
C TYR A 617 -23.46 9.68 18.53
N THR A 618 -23.28 9.66 17.21
CA THR A 618 -22.38 8.73 16.53
C THR A 618 -21.44 9.49 15.61
N ASN A 619 -20.15 9.23 15.74
CA ASN A 619 -19.12 9.65 14.79
C ASN A 619 -18.43 8.40 14.22
N ASN A 620 -18.49 8.20 12.90
CA ASN A 620 -17.98 7.00 12.21
C ASN A 620 -16.68 7.24 11.42
N SER A 621 -16.07 8.43 11.57
CA SER A 621 -14.91 8.87 10.80
C SER A 621 -13.75 9.30 11.69
N LEU A 622 -13.73 8.86 12.96
CA LEU A 622 -12.63 9.20 13.87
C LEU A 622 -11.34 8.51 13.45
N GLU A 623 -10.25 9.27 13.41
CA GLU A 623 -8.93 8.71 13.24
C GLU A 623 -8.42 8.10 14.55
N TRP A 624 -7.36 7.30 14.48
CA TRP A 624 -6.67 6.88 15.69
C TRP A 624 -6.06 8.10 16.40
N ASP A 625 -6.53 8.37 17.61
CA ASP A 625 -6.05 9.45 18.47
C ASP A 625 -6.50 9.21 19.92
N THR A 626 -5.96 10.01 20.83
CA THR A 626 -6.48 10.20 22.17
C THR A 626 -7.47 11.36 22.15
N TYR A 627 -8.74 11.09 22.46
CA TYR A 627 -9.81 12.08 22.47
C TYR A 627 -10.18 12.50 23.88
N ASN A 628 -10.40 13.79 24.06
CA ASN A 628 -11.01 14.36 25.25
C ASN A 628 -12.42 14.85 24.91
N LEU A 629 -13.40 14.44 25.70
CA LEU A 629 -14.76 14.94 25.60
C LEU A 629 -15.06 15.79 26.82
N SER A 630 -15.41 17.05 26.60
CA SER A 630 -15.73 18.00 27.66
C SER A 630 -17.17 18.46 27.53
N LEU A 631 -17.96 18.31 28.58
CA LEU A 631 -19.34 18.81 28.60
C LEU A 631 -19.31 20.34 28.49
N THR A 632 -20.02 20.89 27.50
CA THR A 632 -20.15 22.36 27.28
C THR A 632 -21.59 22.84 27.47
N ASP A 633 -22.49 21.91 27.81
CA ASP A 633 -23.89 22.22 28.04
C ASP A 633 -24.11 23.22 29.19
N SER A 634 -25.10 24.08 29.02
CA SER A 634 -25.42 25.13 30.00
C SER A 634 -26.44 24.70 31.05
N GLY A 635 -27.21 23.65 30.79
CA GLY A 635 -28.29 23.15 31.64
C GLY A 635 -27.93 21.90 32.44
N PHE A 636 -26.83 21.22 32.11
CA PHE A 636 -26.44 19.95 32.74
C PHE A 636 -24.99 19.94 33.25
N ASP A 637 -24.77 19.15 34.31
CA ASP A 637 -23.46 18.74 34.82
C ASP A 637 -23.23 17.25 34.50
N LEU A 638 -21.97 16.88 34.27
CA LEU A 638 -21.58 15.47 34.13
C LEU A 638 -21.61 14.81 35.51
N ALA A 639 -22.53 13.87 35.69
CA ALA A 639 -22.75 13.13 36.93
C ALA A 639 -21.98 11.81 36.99
N GLY A 640 -21.37 11.40 35.87
CA GLY A 640 -20.34 10.38 35.76
C GLY A 640 -20.29 9.77 34.36
N THR A 641 -19.34 8.86 34.14
CA THR A 641 -19.08 8.24 32.84
C THR A 641 -18.64 6.78 33.01
N ASP A 642 -19.00 5.90 32.07
CA ASP A 642 -18.48 4.52 32.06
C ASP A 642 -16.99 4.44 31.68
N ILE A 643 -16.50 5.43 30.92
CA ILE A 643 -15.11 5.54 30.48
C ILE A 643 -14.57 6.93 30.84
N LEU A 644 -13.46 6.97 31.56
CA LEU A 644 -12.80 8.22 31.94
C LEU A 644 -12.07 8.86 30.76
N MET A 645 -12.13 10.18 30.67
CA MET A 645 -11.40 10.96 29.67
C MET A 645 -9.98 11.33 30.15
N PRO A 646 -9.01 11.49 29.25
CA PRO A 646 -9.11 11.24 27.81
C PRO A 646 -9.08 9.74 27.48
N LEU A 647 -9.64 9.38 26.33
CA LEU A 647 -9.77 7.99 25.85
C LEU A 647 -8.98 7.79 24.55
N VAL A 648 -8.24 6.68 24.47
CA VAL A 648 -7.62 6.24 23.21
C VAL A 648 -8.63 5.51 22.33
N ILE A 649 -8.83 6.02 21.11
CA ILE A 649 -9.60 5.35 20.06
C ILE A 649 -8.60 4.65 19.12
N ASN A 650 -8.54 3.31 19.19
CA ASN A 650 -7.68 2.52 18.30
C ASN A 650 -8.26 2.46 16.87
N PRO A 651 -7.45 2.19 15.83
CA PRO A 651 -7.93 2.02 14.45
C PRO A 651 -9.02 0.93 14.32
N ASN A 652 -10.00 1.13 13.43
CA ASN A 652 -11.06 0.17 13.13
C ASN A 652 -11.78 -0.38 14.37
N THR A 653 -12.03 0.46 15.38
CA THR A 653 -12.75 0.06 16.58
C THR A 653 -14.12 0.72 16.67
N ASN A 654 -15.03 0.06 17.37
CA ASN A 654 -16.28 0.65 17.81
C ASN A 654 -16.19 0.88 19.33
N ARG A 655 -16.44 2.11 19.76
CA ARG A 655 -16.35 2.55 21.16
C ARG A 655 -17.67 3.15 21.58
N ASN A 656 -18.28 2.54 22.58
CA ASN A 656 -19.51 3.03 23.20
C ASN A 656 -19.13 3.72 24.51
N ILE A 657 -19.65 4.92 24.72
CA ILE A 657 -19.44 5.74 25.90
C ILE A 657 -20.82 6.12 26.42
N THR A 658 -21.00 6.03 27.72
CA THR A 658 -22.23 6.41 28.41
C THR A 658 -21.91 7.53 29.39
N TRP A 659 -22.54 8.67 29.18
CA TRP A 659 -22.50 9.79 30.11
C TRP A 659 -23.79 9.84 30.89
N THR A 660 -23.66 9.83 32.21
CA THR A 660 -24.77 10.14 33.10
C THR A 660 -24.73 11.61 33.42
N VAL A 661 -25.82 12.33 33.13
CA VAL A 661 -25.91 13.78 33.32
C VAL A 661 -26.99 14.14 34.32
N LYS A 662 -26.86 15.31 34.96
CA LYS A 662 -27.87 15.87 35.86
C LYS A 662 -28.08 17.35 35.59
N PRO A 663 -29.27 17.91 35.89
CA PRO A 663 -29.46 19.36 35.86
C PRO A 663 -28.36 20.07 36.64
N LYS A 664 -27.82 21.13 36.04
CA LYS A 664 -26.66 21.86 36.54
C LYS A 664 -26.90 22.43 37.95
N PHE A 665 -25.91 22.29 38.81
CA PHE A 665 -25.91 22.89 40.15
C PHE A 665 -24.94 24.08 40.22
N SER A 666 -24.88 24.77 41.36
CA SER A 666 -24.01 25.95 41.52
C SER A 666 -22.53 25.62 41.38
N ASN A 667 -22.00 24.74 42.24
CA ASN A 667 -20.72 24.06 42.01
C ASN A 667 -20.86 22.56 42.30
N SER A 668 -20.30 21.74 41.43
CA SER A 668 -20.35 20.29 41.49
C SER A 668 -18.95 19.67 41.48
N LEU A 669 -18.74 18.64 42.30
CA LEU A 669 -17.54 17.82 42.36
C LEU A 669 -17.90 16.37 42.00
N LEU A 670 -17.35 15.86 40.91
CA LEU A 670 -17.38 14.44 40.58
C LEU A 670 -16.14 13.77 41.18
N ALA A 671 -16.31 13.03 42.26
CA ALA A 671 -15.25 12.23 42.86
C ALA A 671 -15.22 10.84 42.23
N VAL A 672 -14.04 10.40 41.84
CA VAL A 672 -13.78 9.10 41.19
C VAL A 672 -12.81 8.30 42.07
N ALA A 673 -13.24 7.14 42.57
CA ALA A 673 -12.43 6.22 43.34
C ALA A 673 -12.02 5.01 42.49
N ARG A 674 -10.71 4.76 42.40
CA ARG A 674 -10.14 3.59 41.73
C ARG A 674 -9.14 2.86 42.62
N ASP A 675 -8.96 1.57 42.41
CA ASP A 675 -7.88 0.81 43.04
C ASP A 675 -6.53 1.04 42.32
N THR A 676 -5.45 0.43 42.83
CA THR A 676 -4.12 0.51 42.21
C THR A 676 -4.01 -0.18 40.83
N ASN A 677 -5.00 -0.99 40.44
CA ASN A 677 -5.09 -1.64 39.14
C ASN A 677 -5.92 -0.82 38.13
N GLY A 678 -6.53 0.28 38.58
CA GLY A 678 -7.40 1.14 37.77
C GLY A 678 -8.87 0.74 37.76
N ASN A 679 -9.27 -0.28 38.52
CA ASN A 679 -10.69 -0.67 38.63
C ASN A 679 -11.45 0.34 39.47
N PHE A 680 -12.70 0.62 39.10
CA PHE A 680 -13.60 1.44 39.91
C PHE A 680 -13.92 0.77 41.25
N VAL A 681 -14.02 1.57 42.32
CA VAL A 681 -14.38 1.09 43.68
C VAL A 681 -15.73 1.66 44.07
N ASN A 682 -16.78 0.83 44.01
CA ASN A 682 -18.13 1.17 44.48
C ASN A 682 -18.21 1.17 46.02
N ASP A 683 -19.31 1.68 46.57
CA ASP A 683 -19.64 1.71 48.00
C ASP A 683 -18.63 2.46 48.89
N ALA A 684 -17.75 3.26 48.29
CA ALA A 684 -16.81 4.10 49.03
C ALA A 684 -17.51 5.40 49.45
N GLU A 685 -17.49 5.73 50.73
CA GLU A 685 -18.03 6.98 51.23
C GLU A 685 -17.06 8.12 50.92
N VAL A 686 -17.44 9.00 50.01
CA VAL A 686 -16.75 10.25 49.73
C VAL A 686 -17.33 11.33 50.63
N THR A 687 -16.52 11.86 51.53
CA THR A 687 -16.87 13.00 52.40
C THR A 687 -16.00 14.19 52.07
N VAL A 688 -16.62 15.34 51.78
CA VAL A 688 -15.91 16.62 51.67
C VAL A 688 -16.24 17.47 52.88
N SER A 689 -15.21 17.95 53.59
CA SER A 689 -15.34 18.75 54.82
C SER A 689 -14.62 20.09 54.66
N GLY A 690 -15.37 21.19 54.72
CA GLY A 690 -14.85 22.55 54.58
C GLY A 690 -15.90 23.60 54.99
N PRO A 691 -16.18 24.63 54.17
CA PRO A 691 -17.30 25.54 54.37
C PRO A 691 -18.66 24.85 54.59
N GLU A 692 -18.83 23.66 53.98
CA GLU A 692 -19.95 22.75 54.19
C GLU A 692 -19.40 21.33 54.33
N THR A 693 -20.18 20.42 54.94
CA THR A 693 -19.87 18.99 54.92
C THR A 693 -20.94 18.24 54.13
N LYS A 694 -20.52 17.51 53.10
CA LYS A 694 -21.38 16.65 52.28
C LYS A 694 -20.74 15.28 52.11
N SER A 695 -21.56 14.25 52.03
CA SER A 695 -21.12 12.91 51.67
C SER A 695 -22.01 12.27 50.61
N ALA A 696 -21.39 11.39 49.83
CA ALA A 696 -22.03 10.56 48.82
C ALA A 696 -21.26 9.25 48.70
N PHE A 697 -21.92 8.20 48.22
CA PHE A 697 -21.28 6.89 48.00
C PHE A 697 -20.97 6.70 46.52
N THR A 698 -19.80 6.12 46.23
CA THR A 698 -19.42 5.78 44.85
C THR A 698 -20.28 4.66 44.30
N GLY A 699 -20.69 4.75 43.03
CA GLY A 699 -21.51 3.73 42.39
C GLY A 699 -22.94 3.64 42.93
N LEU A 700 -23.40 4.59 43.74
CA LEU A 700 -24.76 4.63 44.26
C LEU A 700 -25.44 5.95 43.87
N ALA A 701 -26.67 5.85 43.40
CA ALA A 701 -27.57 6.97 43.20
C ALA A 701 -28.71 6.91 44.23
N SER A 702 -29.43 8.01 44.35
CA SER A 702 -30.61 8.08 45.20
C SER A 702 -31.73 8.84 44.51
N ILE A 703 -32.96 8.36 44.65
CA ILE A 703 -34.17 9.11 44.33
C ILE A 703 -34.85 9.54 45.62
N SER A 704 -35.31 10.80 45.67
CA SER A 704 -36.00 11.35 46.83
C SER A 704 -37.37 11.87 46.46
N TYR A 705 -38.38 11.54 47.27
CA TYR A 705 -39.73 12.10 47.18
C TYR A 705 -39.98 12.97 48.40
N THR A 706 -40.39 14.21 48.18
CA THR A 706 -40.61 15.22 49.23
C THR A 706 -42.03 15.74 49.27
N ASP A 707 -42.91 15.39 48.32
CA ASP A 707 -44.29 15.87 48.32
C ASP A 707 -45.27 14.83 47.76
N TRP A 708 -46.42 14.70 48.42
CA TRP A 708 -47.53 13.81 48.09
C TRP A 708 -48.84 14.58 47.85
N SER A 709 -48.81 15.90 47.93
CA SER A 709 -49.98 16.76 47.71
C SER A 709 -50.49 16.66 46.27
N GLY A 710 -51.71 17.16 46.03
CA GLY A 710 -52.29 17.21 44.68
C GLY A 710 -52.59 15.84 44.04
N GLY A 711 -52.52 14.74 44.81
CA GLY A 711 -52.71 13.38 44.30
C GLY A 711 -51.43 12.73 43.76
N ASN A 712 -50.26 13.18 44.18
CA ASN A 712 -48.96 12.60 43.79
C ASN A 712 -48.67 11.25 44.51
N TYR A 713 -49.59 10.30 44.41
CA TYR A 713 -49.53 8.95 44.95
C TYR A 713 -50.52 8.04 44.20
N ASP A 714 -50.38 6.72 44.32
CA ASP A 714 -51.26 5.77 43.63
C ASP A 714 -52.60 5.60 44.37
N SER A 715 -52.54 5.30 45.67
CA SER A 715 -53.72 5.13 46.51
C SER A 715 -53.40 5.38 47.99
N GLN A 716 -54.43 5.70 48.79
CA GLN A 716 -54.28 5.90 50.24
C GLN A 716 -55.55 5.48 50.99
N SER A 717 -55.42 5.31 52.31
CA SER A 717 -56.57 5.23 53.22
C SER A 717 -57.15 6.63 53.51
N GLY A 718 -58.37 6.67 54.07
CA GLY A 718 -59.07 7.92 54.33
C GLY A 718 -58.48 8.80 55.43
N GLY A 719 -57.60 8.25 56.28
CA GLY A 719 -57.00 8.95 57.41
C GLY A 719 -55.62 9.56 57.15
N ILE A 720 -55.14 9.62 55.90
CA ILE A 720 -53.89 10.30 55.52
C ILE A 720 -54.17 11.73 55.02
N ALA A 721 -53.41 12.69 55.55
CA ALA A 721 -53.37 14.07 55.08
C ALA A 721 -52.07 14.31 54.30
N THR A 722 -52.21 14.86 53.08
CA THR A 722 -51.12 15.28 52.18
C THR A 722 -51.06 16.80 52.00
N THR A 723 -51.76 17.53 52.87
CA THR A 723 -51.74 19.00 52.94
C THR A 723 -51.34 19.44 54.35
N PRO A 724 -50.43 20.42 54.49
CA PRO A 724 -49.78 21.22 53.45
C PRO A 724 -48.81 20.42 52.57
N ALA A 725 -48.48 20.95 51.38
CA ALA A 725 -47.51 20.34 50.49
C ALA A 725 -46.15 20.16 51.18
N GLY A 726 -45.49 19.05 50.89
CA GLY A 726 -44.19 18.72 51.47
C GLY A 726 -44.24 17.82 52.71
N GLN A 727 -45.44 17.39 53.14
CA GLN A 727 -45.60 16.65 54.39
C GLN A 727 -46.77 15.66 54.34
N LEU A 728 -46.56 14.49 54.92
CA LEU A 728 -47.56 13.43 55.08
C LEU A 728 -47.79 13.15 56.57
N THR A 729 -49.04 13.28 57.00
CA THR A 729 -49.49 13.12 58.41
C THR A 729 -50.83 12.37 58.46
N LEU A 730 -51.31 12.05 59.66
CA LEU A 730 -52.72 11.69 59.87
C LEU A 730 -53.65 12.91 59.72
N VAL A 731 -54.86 12.69 59.19
CA VAL A 731 -55.90 13.72 59.08
C VAL A 731 -56.27 14.29 60.45
N ASP A 732 -56.25 15.62 60.57
CA ASP A 732 -56.82 16.32 61.74
C ASP A 732 -58.35 16.23 61.68
N LEU A 733 -58.94 15.55 62.66
CA LEU A 733 -60.39 15.41 62.84
C LEU A 733 -61.02 16.67 63.47
N GLY A 734 -60.21 17.68 63.78
CA GLY A 734 -60.59 18.98 64.31
C GLY A 734 -59.94 19.26 65.67
N GLY A 735 -59.27 20.40 65.78
CA GLY A 735 -58.66 20.85 67.03
C GLY A 735 -57.35 20.12 67.37
N ASN A 736 -56.56 19.74 66.36
CA ASN A 736 -55.33 18.95 66.47
C ASN A 736 -55.61 17.59 67.13
N LYS A 737 -56.63 16.88 66.61
CA LYS A 737 -57.03 15.56 67.09
C LYS A 737 -56.94 14.52 65.99
N TYR A 738 -56.17 13.46 66.24
CA TYR A 738 -55.88 12.39 65.29
C TYR A 738 -56.51 11.06 65.73
N ALA A 739 -56.84 10.19 64.77
CA ALA A 739 -57.35 8.86 65.06
C ALA A 739 -56.26 7.99 65.72
N SER A 740 -56.50 7.49 66.92
CA SER A 740 -55.51 6.72 67.71
C SER A 740 -55.78 5.21 67.79
N ASN A 741 -56.70 4.71 66.98
CA ASN A 741 -57.17 3.32 66.98
C ASN A 741 -57.17 2.69 65.58
N SER A 742 -56.60 3.36 64.58
CA SER A 742 -56.43 2.87 63.22
C SER A 742 -55.00 3.07 62.74
N GLU A 743 -54.57 2.19 61.86
CA GLU A 743 -53.36 2.35 61.07
C GLU A 743 -53.78 2.82 59.68
N GLU A 744 -53.26 3.98 59.28
CA GLU A 744 -53.53 4.61 57.99
C GLU A 744 -52.34 4.40 57.06
N TRP A 745 -52.56 4.43 55.74
CA TRP A 745 -51.50 4.11 54.78
C TRP A 745 -51.62 4.87 53.46
N LEU A 746 -50.48 5.01 52.78
CA LEU A 746 -50.38 5.56 51.43
C LEU A 746 -49.41 4.71 50.59
N ILE A 747 -49.77 4.42 49.34
CA ILE A 747 -48.95 3.74 48.33
C ILE A 747 -48.43 4.77 47.34
N SER A 748 -47.11 4.77 47.11
CA SER A 748 -46.46 5.65 46.16
C SER A 748 -46.91 5.39 44.72
N ASN A 749 -46.71 6.38 43.85
CA ASN A 749 -46.68 6.12 42.41
C ASN A 749 -45.61 5.07 42.08
N THR A 750 -45.77 4.41 40.93
CA THR A 750 -44.72 3.54 40.37
C THR A 750 -43.48 4.37 40.09
N ILE A 751 -42.35 3.93 40.63
CA ILE A 751 -41.02 4.42 40.29
C ILE A 751 -40.48 3.50 39.20
N ASP A 752 -40.23 4.05 38.02
CA ASP A 752 -39.61 3.33 36.90
C ASP A 752 -38.12 3.67 36.85
N PHE A 753 -37.27 2.67 37.03
CA PHE A 753 -35.81 2.82 36.97
C PHE A 753 -35.22 2.61 35.57
N GLY A 754 -36.07 2.44 34.55
CA GLY A 754 -35.70 2.31 33.14
C GLY A 754 -35.08 0.97 32.75
N THR A 755 -34.48 0.26 33.70
CA THR A 755 -33.79 -1.02 33.49
C THR A 755 -34.12 -2.06 34.57
N SER A 756 -34.00 -3.34 34.24
CA SER A 756 -34.02 -4.45 35.21
C SER A 756 -32.62 -4.79 35.74
N THR A 757 -31.54 -4.25 35.18
CA THR A 757 -30.19 -4.33 35.80
C THR A 757 -30.07 -3.28 36.88
N ILE A 758 -30.75 -3.54 38.00
CA ILE A 758 -30.82 -2.66 39.17
C ILE A 758 -30.60 -3.44 40.46
N PHE A 759 -29.89 -2.80 41.39
CA PHE A 759 -29.69 -3.20 42.77
C PHE A 759 -30.27 -2.12 43.68
N TYR A 760 -31.05 -2.51 44.68
CA TYR A 760 -31.61 -1.58 45.66
C TYR A 760 -30.74 -1.52 46.91
N GLY A 761 -30.28 -0.32 47.25
CA GLY A 761 -29.48 -0.04 48.44
C GLY A 761 -30.37 0.11 49.67
N LYS A 762 -30.32 1.27 50.33
CA LYS A 762 -31.08 1.55 51.55
C LYS A 762 -32.34 2.36 51.29
N ILE A 763 -33.31 2.19 52.19
CA ILE A 763 -34.43 3.13 52.38
C ILE A 763 -34.12 4.07 53.54
N ASP A 764 -34.17 5.38 53.31
CA ASP A 764 -34.02 6.45 54.32
C ASP A 764 -35.24 7.38 54.27
N TRP A 765 -35.51 8.11 55.35
CA TRP A 765 -36.60 9.09 55.41
C TRP A 765 -36.35 10.16 56.47
N ASP A 766 -36.97 11.32 56.26
CA ASP A 766 -36.99 12.43 57.21
C ASP A 766 -38.45 12.79 57.59
N PRO A 767 -38.70 13.19 58.86
CA PRO A 767 -37.76 13.15 59.98
C PRO A 767 -37.50 11.71 60.45
N LYS A 768 -36.24 11.42 60.79
CA LYS A 768 -35.83 10.10 61.30
C LYS A 768 -36.50 9.75 62.63
N ASN A 769 -36.72 10.76 63.46
CA ASN A 769 -37.36 10.63 64.75
C ASN A 769 -38.79 11.13 64.70
N GLN A 770 -39.71 10.30 65.17
CA GLN A 770 -41.12 10.63 65.28
C GLN A 770 -41.43 11.19 66.68
N PRO A 771 -42.51 11.98 66.86
CA PRO A 771 -42.91 12.45 68.19
C PRO A 771 -43.12 11.26 69.14
N ALA A 772 -42.46 11.24 70.30
CA ALA A 772 -42.49 10.06 71.19
C ALA A 772 -43.91 9.64 71.61
N GLN A 773 -44.84 10.60 71.67
CA GLN A 773 -46.24 10.42 72.01
C GLN A 773 -47.03 9.62 70.97
N THR A 774 -46.58 9.56 69.72
CA THR A 774 -47.25 8.75 68.68
C THR A 774 -47.05 7.25 68.89
N GLY A 775 -46.16 6.86 69.80
CA GLY A 775 -45.87 5.46 70.13
C GLY A 775 -44.83 4.84 69.21
N ALA A 776 -44.42 3.61 69.55
CA ALA A 776 -43.42 2.87 68.78
C ALA A 776 -43.92 2.53 67.37
N ASN A 777 -43.03 2.58 66.37
CA ASN A 777 -43.34 2.27 64.97
C ASN A 777 -44.54 3.07 64.43
N SER A 778 -44.66 4.34 64.84
CA SER A 778 -45.72 5.24 64.37
C SER A 778 -45.60 5.60 62.89
N LEU A 779 -44.40 5.49 62.32
CA LEU A 779 -44.13 5.53 60.89
C LEU A 779 -43.33 4.28 60.51
N LYS A 780 -43.79 3.55 59.50
CA LYS A 780 -43.12 2.34 59.00
C LYS A 780 -43.45 2.09 57.52
N PHE A 781 -42.62 1.32 56.83
CA PHE A 781 -42.76 1.10 55.38
C PHE A 781 -42.79 -0.38 55.00
N GLN A 782 -43.35 -0.67 53.84
CA GLN A 782 -43.11 -1.88 53.06
C GLN A 782 -42.78 -1.50 51.62
N ILE A 783 -42.03 -2.36 50.93
CA ILE A 783 -41.62 -2.15 49.54
C ILE A 783 -42.17 -3.29 48.68
N ALA A 784 -42.56 -2.97 47.45
CA ALA A 784 -42.90 -3.93 46.42
C ALA A 784 -42.12 -3.58 45.15
N ALA A 785 -41.54 -4.57 44.49
CA ALA A 785 -40.87 -4.40 43.20
C ALA A 785 -41.26 -5.52 42.23
N ASN A 786 -41.34 -5.21 40.94
CA ASN A 786 -41.65 -6.17 39.87
C ASN A 786 -41.11 -5.70 38.50
N ASN A 787 -41.27 -6.55 37.49
CA ASN A 787 -40.98 -6.23 36.09
C ASN A 787 -42.25 -6.12 35.21
N ASP A 788 -43.45 -6.35 35.79
CA ASP A 788 -44.72 -6.37 35.05
C ASP A 788 -45.54 -5.08 35.20
N ASN A 789 -45.16 -4.19 36.12
CA ASN A 789 -45.90 -2.99 36.53
C ASN A 789 -47.38 -3.25 36.89
N ASN A 790 -47.71 -4.47 37.35
CA ASN A 790 -49.09 -4.89 37.62
C ASN A 790 -49.22 -5.55 38.98
N THR A 791 -48.34 -6.49 39.33
CA THR A 791 -48.47 -7.31 40.54
C THR A 791 -47.63 -6.75 41.68
N TRP A 792 -48.26 -6.16 42.70
CA TRP A 792 -47.57 -5.46 43.79
C TRP A 792 -47.63 -6.24 45.11
N ASN A 793 -46.53 -6.91 45.46
CA ASN A 793 -46.36 -7.65 46.71
C ASN A 793 -45.52 -6.85 47.72
N PHE A 794 -46.17 -6.22 48.69
CA PHE A 794 -45.51 -5.40 49.71
C PHE A 794 -44.94 -6.25 50.84
N VAL A 795 -43.63 -6.13 51.07
CA VAL A 795 -42.89 -6.88 52.10
C VAL A 795 -41.96 -5.96 52.89
N GLY A 796 -41.59 -6.40 54.11
CA GLY A 796 -40.58 -5.76 54.93
C GLY A 796 -39.15 -6.21 54.60
N PRO A 797 -38.15 -5.84 55.43
CA PRO A 797 -36.73 -6.11 55.17
C PRO A 797 -36.35 -7.60 55.11
N ASP A 798 -37.17 -8.49 55.68
CA ASP A 798 -36.96 -9.95 55.66
C ASP A 798 -37.77 -10.68 54.56
N GLY A 799 -38.45 -9.93 53.69
CA GLY A 799 -39.30 -10.49 52.63
C GLY A 799 -40.68 -10.98 53.06
N SER A 800 -41.07 -10.79 54.33
CA SER A 800 -42.40 -11.13 54.83
C SER A 800 -43.41 -9.98 54.65
N SER A 801 -44.67 -10.32 54.37
CA SER A 801 -45.76 -9.33 54.31
C SER A 801 -46.20 -8.81 55.68
N ASN A 802 -45.72 -9.41 56.77
CA ASN A 802 -46.06 -9.02 58.15
C ASN A 802 -44.95 -8.22 58.85
N THR A 803 -43.86 -7.90 58.15
CA THR A 803 -42.74 -7.10 58.67
C THR A 803 -42.65 -5.76 57.95
N TYR A 804 -41.90 -4.83 58.55
CA TYR A 804 -41.87 -3.44 58.12
C TYR A 804 -40.47 -2.85 58.31
N TYR A 805 -40.11 -1.92 57.44
CA TYR A 805 -38.97 -1.04 57.65
C TYR A 805 -39.35 0.01 58.70
N THR A 806 -38.79 -0.11 59.90
CA THR A 806 -39.06 0.77 61.06
C THR A 806 -37.88 1.66 61.44
N THR A 807 -36.73 1.45 60.80
CA THR A 807 -35.50 2.20 61.05
C THR A 807 -34.95 2.76 59.74
N ALA A 808 -34.68 4.05 59.71
CA ALA A 808 -34.07 4.73 58.58
C ALA A 808 -32.68 4.14 58.24
N LYS A 809 -32.27 4.18 56.96
CA LYS A 809 -31.02 3.60 56.43
C LYS A 809 -30.94 2.07 56.54
N THR A 810 -32.08 1.38 56.52
CA THR A 810 -32.14 -0.09 56.46
C THR A 810 -31.96 -0.55 55.02
N ASP A 811 -31.19 -1.62 54.81
CA ASP A 811 -31.03 -2.25 53.49
C ASP A 811 -32.37 -2.76 52.96
N ILE A 812 -32.65 -2.51 51.69
CA ILE A 812 -33.84 -3.00 51.01
C ILE A 812 -33.68 -4.51 50.79
N TYR A 813 -34.78 -5.26 50.93
CA TYR A 813 -34.77 -6.70 50.75
C TYR A 813 -34.24 -7.10 49.37
N SER A 814 -33.13 -7.84 49.34
CA SER A 814 -32.34 -8.09 48.12
C SER A 814 -33.06 -8.88 47.02
N GLN A 815 -34.18 -9.56 47.31
CA GLN A 815 -34.97 -10.19 46.24
C GLN A 815 -35.80 -9.15 45.43
N HIS A 816 -35.77 -7.88 45.82
CA HIS A 816 -36.23 -6.79 44.96
C HIS A 816 -35.24 -6.46 43.85
N ASP A 817 -33.95 -6.81 43.98
CA ASP A 817 -32.96 -6.61 42.94
C ASP A 817 -33.39 -7.29 41.64
N GLY A 818 -33.04 -6.71 40.49
CA GLY A 818 -33.46 -7.23 39.19
C GLY A 818 -34.86 -6.81 38.75
N ASN A 819 -35.60 -6.03 39.55
CA ASN A 819 -36.94 -5.57 39.23
C ASN A 819 -36.95 -4.08 38.87
N ARG A 820 -37.42 -3.74 37.67
CA ARG A 820 -37.41 -2.37 37.11
C ARG A 820 -38.34 -1.40 37.84
N TYR A 821 -39.48 -1.87 38.33
CA TYR A 821 -40.51 -1.02 38.92
C TYR A 821 -40.57 -1.20 40.42
N LEU A 822 -40.69 -0.11 41.17
CA LEU A 822 -40.81 -0.13 42.63
C LEU A 822 -41.97 0.76 43.11
N ARG A 823 -42.64 0.32 44.18
CA ARG A 823 -43.52 1.14 45.01
C ARG A 823 -43.18 0.95 46.48
N TYR A 824 -43.33 2.01 47.27
CA TYR A 824 -43.35 1.90 48.72
C TYR A 824 -44.76 2.13 49.24
N LYS A 825 -45.05 1.52 50.39
CA LYS A 825 -46.26 1.74 51.16
C LYS A 825 -45.88 2.27 52.54
N ALA A 826 -46.26 3.51 52.82
CA ALA A 826 -46.08 4.16 54.10
C ALA A 826 -47.27 3.86 55.01
N TYR A 827 -47.01 3.54 56.28
CA TYR A 827 -48.01 3.30 57.30
C TYR A 827 -47.81 4.27 58.45
N LEU A 828 -48.89 4.95 58.87
CA LEU A 828 -48.93 5.95 59.92
C LEU A 828 -49.94 5.55 60.99
N GLN A 829 -49.55 5.68 62.25
CA GLN A 829 -50.45 5.49 63.40
C GLN A 829 -50.01 6.35 64.59
N THR A 830 -50.94 6.60 65.52
CA THR A 830 -50.63 7.28 66.78
C THR A 830 -51.35 6.61 67.95
N VAL A 831 -50.73 6.60 69.13
CA VAL A 831 -51.40 6.20 70.39
C VAL A 831 -51.92 7.39 71.20
N ASP A 832 -51.54 8.62 70.83
CA ASP A 832 -51.97 9.86 71.45
C ASP A 832 -52.68 10.74 70.42
N GLN A 833 -53.95 11.03 70.65
CA GLN A 833 -54.77 11.84 69.76
C GLN A 833 -54.26 13.27 69.57
N GLY A 834 -53.37 13.78 70.44
CA GLY A 834 -52.77 15.10 70.28
C GLY A 834 -51.56 15.17 69.35
N PHE A 835 -51.06 14.03 68.85
CA PHE A 835 -49.83 13.95 68.08
C PHE A 835 -49.99 13.07 66.84
N THR A 836 -49.26 13.40 65.77
CA THR A 836 -49.28 12.70 64.49
C THR A 836 -47.85 12.37 64.05
N PRO A 837 -47.58 11.19 63.48
CA PRO A 837 -46.32 10.91 62.81
C PRO A 837 -46.19 11.77 61.55
N LEU A 838 -44.96 12.05 61.15
CA LEU A 838 -44.63 12.93 60.04
C LEU A 838 -43.68 12.23 59.08
N LEU A 839 -43.94 12.39 57.78
CA LEU A 839 -43.02 12.05 56.71
C LEU A 839 -42.89 13.27 55.79
N ASP A 840 -41.71 13.88 55.80
CA ASP A 840 -41.37 15.04 54.97
C ASP A 840 -40.61 14.61 53.70
N LYS A 841 -39.85 13.51 53.78
CA LYS A 841 -39.06 12.99 52.66
C LYS A 841 -38.81 11.50 52.80
N ILE A 842 -38.85 10.76 51.69
CA ILE A 842 -38.34 9.39 51.58
C ILE A 842 -37.26 9.34 50.52
N ILE A 843 -36.23 8.52 50.75
CA ILE A 843 -35.07 8.33 49.88
C ILE A 843 -34.92 6.83 49.62
N ILE A 844 -34.71 6.48 48.36
CA ILE A 844 -34.37 5.12 47.93
C ILE A 844 -33.02 5.20 47.24
N GLU A 845 -32.03 4.54 47.82
CA GLU A 845 -30.71 4.36 47.21
C GLU A 845 -30.72 3.16 46.27
N PHE A 846 -29.97 3.25 45.17
CA PHE A 846 -29.90 2.20 44.17
C PHE A 846 -28.61 2.30 43.35
N ASN A 847 -28.22 1.19 42.74
CA ASN A 847 -27.24 1.11 41.66
C ASN A 847 -27.94 0.54 40.42
N SER A 848 -27.64 1.06 39.23
CA SER A 848 -28.16 0.54 37.97
C SER A 848 -27.07 0.58 36.91
N SER A 849 -27.33 0.01 35.74
CA SER A 849 -26.43 0.12 34.58
C SER A 849 -26.18 1.56 34.09
N CYS A 850 -26.95 2.54 34.57
CA CYS A 850 -26.77 3.97 34.25
C CYS A 850 -26.24 4.78 35.44
N VAL A 851 -25.90 4.11 36.54
CA VAL A 851 -25.16 4.69 37.66
C VAL A 851 -23.68 4.36 37.45
N PRO A 852 -22.81 5.36 37.17
CA PRO A 852 -21.41 5.13 36.89
C PRO A 852 -20.68 4.53 38.09
N GLU A 853 -19.94 3.46 37.84
CA GLU A 853 -19.16 2.78 38.87
C GLU A 853 -18.03 3.68 39.40
N GLY A 854 -17.71 3.52 40.68
CA GLY A 854 -16.61 4.19 41.37
C GLY A 854 -16.77 5.71 41.46
N GLN A 855 -17.94 6.25 41.14
CA GLN A 855 -18.15 7.69 40.99
C GLN A 855 -19.25 8.20 41.91
N ALA A 856 -19.03 9.40 42.47
CA ALA A 856 -19.98 10.08 43.32
C ALA A 856 -20.01 11.58 42.97
N LEU A 857 -21.19 12.10 42.65
CA LEU A 857 -21.40 13.52 42.41
C LEU A 857 -21.83 14.23 43.70
N LEU A 858 -21.02 15.16 44.19
CA LEU A 858 -21.36 16.08 45.27
C LEU A 858 -21.70 17.44 44.69
N ASN A 859 -22.88 17.97 44.98
CA ASN A 859 -23.38 19.20 44.36
C ASN A 859 -23.57 20.35 45.36
N ASN A 860 -23.78 21.55 44.81
CA ASN A 860 -24.01 22.79 45.56
C ASN A 860 -22.94 23.10 46.61
N LEU A 861 -21.66 22.85 46.29
CA LEU A 861 -20.55 23.11 47.21
C LEU A 861 -20.11 24.59 47.13
N PRO A 862 -20.13 25.38 48.22
CA PRO A 862 -19.56 26.72 48.19
C PRO A 862 -18.09 26.76 47.73
N ASN A 863 -17.67 27.85 47.10
CA ASN A 863 -16.24 28.04 46.80
C ASN A 863 -15.41 28.04 48.08
N GLY A 864 -14.31 27.30 48.08
CA GLY A 864 -13.42 27.21 49.25
C GLY A 864 -12.52 25.97 49.25
N SER A 865 -11.70 25.87 50.28
CA SER A 865 -10.84 24.71 50.52
C SER A 865 -11.61 23.63 51.31
N TYR A 866 -11.54 22.40 50.84
CA TYR A 866 -12.14 21.23 51.46
C TYR A 866 -11.07 20.16 51.70
N ASN A 867 -11.23 19.41 52.78
CA ASN A 867 -10.59 18.10 52.94
C ASN A 867 -11.52 17.04 52.36
N ILE A 868 -11.04 16.26 51.39
CA ILE A 868 -11.74 15.11 50.83
C ILE A 868 -11.23 13.83 51.48
N THR A 869 -12.14 13.10 52.10
CA THR A 869 -11.91 11.78 52.69
C THR A 869 -12.68 10.74 51.89
N ILE A 870 -12.03 9.63 51.50
CA ILE A 870 -12.70 8.49 50.87
C ILE A 870 -12.45 7.25 51.70
N ASP A 871 -13.51 6.67 52.25
CA ASP A 871 -13.46 5.49 53.12
C ASP A 871 -14.21 4.30 52.51
N HIS A 872 -13.58 3.13 52.52
CA HIS A 872 -14.18 1.89 52.05
C HIS A 872 -13.62 0.71 52.85
N PRO A 873 -14.46 -0.22 53.37
CA PRO A 873 -13.98 -1.44 54.02
C PRO A 873 -13.05 -2.25 53.12
N GLY A 874 -11.79 -2.41 53.52
CA GLY A 874 -10.78 -3.13 52.72
C GLY A 874 -9.82 -2.25 51.93
N TYR A 875 -9.91 -0.92 52.09
CA TYR A 875 -8.88 0.02 51.66
C TYR A 875 -8.46 0.92 52.82
N LYS A 876 -7.26 1.49 52.74
CA LYS A 876 -6.86 2.58 53.64
C LYS A 876 -7.65 3.83 53.31
N THR A 877 -8.15 4.50 54.35
CA THR A 877 -8.84 5.79 54.21
C THR A 877 -7.95 6.79 53.44
N TYR A 878 -8.43 7.23 52.30
CA TYR A 878 -7.78 8.24 51.49
C TYR A 878 -8.13 9.64 52.02
N ASN A 879 -7.16 10.54 52.08
CA ASN A 879 -7.36 11.92 52.51
C ASN A 879 -6.51 12.86 51.66
N ASP A 880 -7.10 13.93 51.15
CA ASP A 880 -6.40 15.02 50.46
C ASP A 880 -7.10 16.36 50.64
N ASN A 881 -6.46 17.46 50.23
CA ASN A 881 -7.07 18.79 50.21
C ASN A 881 -7.37 19.21 48.76
N ILE A 882 -8.59 19.67 48.54
CA ILE A 882 -9.07 20.17 47.25
C ILE A 882 -9.60 21.60 47.38
N ASN A 883 -9.60 22.35 46.29
CA ASN A 883 -10.17 23.69 46.24
C ASN A 883 -11.33 23.72 45.22
N ILE A 884 -12.52 24.02 45.71
CA ILE A 884 -13.70 24.24 44.86
C ILE A 884 -13.68 25.68 44.36
N ASN A 885 -13.47 25.86 43.06
CA ASN A 885 -13.32 27.17 42.41
C ASN A 885 -13.90 27.27 40.99
N SER A 886 -14.52 26.20 40.48
CA SER A 886 -15.25 26.18 39.21
C SER A 886 -16.62 25.53 39.39
N GLU A 887 -17.54 25.81 38.46
CA GLU A 887 -18.91 25.29 38.49
C GLU A 887 -18.97 23.75 38.44
N TRP A 888 -17.98 23.12 37.79
CA TRP A 888 -17.81 21.68 37.80
C TRP A 888 -16.33 21.31 37.90
N GLN A 889 -16.01 20.27 38.67
CA GLN A 889 -14.67 19.71 38.83
C GLN A 889 -14.71 18.19 38.93
N GLU A 890 -13.69 17.54 38.39
CA GLU A 890 -13.44 16.12 38.59
C GLU A 890 -12.25 15.92 39.53
N TYR A 891 -12.36 14.97 40.45
CA TYR A 891 -11.28 14.56 41.34
C TYR A 891 -11.09 13.05 41.32
N ARG A 892 -9.87 12.58 40.99
CA ARG A 892 -9.55 11.16 40.89
C ARG A 892 -8.67 10.72 42.06
N ALA A 893 -9.16 9.80 42.87
CA ALA A 893 -8.43 9.17 43.96
C ALA A 893 -8.03 7.72 43.60
N ILE A 894 -6.82 7.33 44.03
CA ILE A 894 -6.35 5.95 43.96
C ILE A 894 -6.31 5.40 45.39
N LEU A 895 -7.17 4.42 45.67
CA LEU A 895 -7.29 3.73 46.93
C LEU A 895 -6.29 2.57 47.00
N VAL A 896 -5.61 2.46 48.13
CA VAL A 896 -4.64 1.40 48.39
C VAL A 896 -5.25 0.41 49.39
N PRO A 897 -5.26 -0.91 49.09
CA PRO A 897 -5.77 -1.93 50.00
C PRO A 897 -5.16 -1.90 51.41
#